data_AF-E3J5N3-F1
#
_entry.id   AF-E3J5N3-F1
#
_cell.length_a   1.000
_cell.length_b   1.000
_cell.length_c   1.000
_cell.angle_alpha   90.00
_cell.angle_beta   90.00
_cell.angle_gamma   90.00
#
_symmetry.space_group_name_H-M   'P 1'
#
loop_
_entity.id
_entity.type
_entity.pdbx_description
1 polymer ?
#
loop_
_entity_poly.entity_id
_entity_poly.type
_entity_poly.pdbx_seq_one_letter_code
_entity_poly.pdbx_strand_id
1 'polypeptide(L)'
;MVTSDDPARATTRRDPAATQAGAPRSQPAAVAPDPSGPLGDVEPALARLAAMYGVAAGYLDARDQPVAVAADAVRRVLELMGVDTADPAAALAAAQAAPWRRLGPPSVVVKASAPTAVTLRLPAGLAPEAVRCELVLADGAVLPVTAGPAGERREVDGAQLVARPAPLPAGLPLGDHVLRVRAGELESTTQVVAVPDRVPEPTWPAASPGQAAGAGSPAEAEPSSRPGGDGGPGARMWGWMVQLYALRSAGSWGMGDYADLATLATWSGSAAGGRADVLLVNPLHAAAPTLPVQSSPYYPASRRFLSPLYLRPEDTPEYAAADAATRAAVDGHAAAAREAHLAADGFGELIDRDTVWKSKRAALELLFAGSPGAGAAGAGAEVAEFALWCALAERHGADWRVWPAPLRDREPAALAAARSELADRVAFHHWLQARAEQQVAAAQAAAEAAGMRVGIVHDLAVGVDPAGADTWADRDAYAVGVSIGAPPDTFNQQGQDWGLPPWRPDRLAATGYAPLRRMIAAVLGRGGGLRVDHILGLFRLWWIPAGAGAGNGTYVRYDAEAMLGVLALEAAKAGALVVGEDLGTVEPTVATTLADFGVLGSSVLWFENDADGVPLPPAEWRARTMASVTTHDLPTAAGFLLGEHIRARAERGLLARPVAAETAEWRASRDALLAHLRAHGLLAPASEPETGDELAPEVVQEAAVGMHRLLVATPARIILAAPGDAVGDRHQPNLPSTVDSYPNWRLPVRDSDGRQVTLEELMADERVARLVAVLAEAARQPASESGAPHG
;
A
#
# COMPACT_ATOMS: atom_id res chain seq x y z
N MET A 1 -38.81 -57.32 -1.85
CA MET A 1 -38.59 -58.30 -0.75
C MET A 1 -37.49 -59.26 -1.16
N VAL A 2 -36.27 -58.74 -1.25
CA VAL A 2 -35.05 -59.39 -1.72
C VAL A 2 -33.88 -58.50 -1.25
N THR A 3 -32.79 -59.12 -0.76
CA THR A 3 -31.39 -58.64 -0.59
C THR A 3 -31.07 -57.52 0.42
N SER A 4 -30.17 -57.73 1.39
CA SER A 4 -28.66 -57.76 1.35
C SER A 4 -28.06 -56.34 1.41
N ASP A 5 -26.89 -56.00 1.95
CA ASP A 5 -25.71 -56.66 2.51
C ASP A 5 -24.96 -55.60 3.37
N ASP A 6 -24.21 -56.05 4.38
CA ASP A 6 -23.02 -55.37 4.93
C ASP A 6 -21.83 -55.69 3.98
N PRO A 7 -20.82 -54.81 3.71
CA PRO A 7 -19.67 -54.74 4.63
C PRO A 7 -18.81 -53.45 4.62
N ALA A 8 -18.00 -53.35 5.67
CA ALA A 8 -16.83 -52.50 5.86
C ALA A 8 -15.85 -52.40 4.66
N ARG A 9 -15.13 -51.25 4.57
CA ARG A 9 -13.78 -51.22 3.98
C ARG A 9 -12.90 -50.06 4.48
N ALA A 10 -11.70 -50.47 4.89
CA ALA A 10 -10.51 -49.71 5.24
C ALA A 10 -10.23 -48.48 4.35
N THR A 11 -9.94 -47.33 4.96
CA THR A 11 -9.34 -46.19 4.29
C THR A 11 -7.81 -46.30 4.36
N THR A 12 -7.25 -46.83 3.27
CA THR A 12 -5.82 -46.81 3.00
C THR A 12 -5.31 -45.37 2.86
N ARG A 13 -4.34 -44.98 3.70
CA ARG A 13 -3.41 -43.88 3.42
C ARG A 13 -2.79 -44.10 2.04
N ARG A 14 -2.91 -43.12 1.14
CA ARG A 14 -2.12 -43.04 -0.08
C ARG A 14 -1.15 -41.87 0.06
N ASP A 15 0.13 -42.21 0.22
CA ASP A 15 1.24 -41.35 -0.20
C ASP A 15 1.13 -41.04 -1.70
N PRO A 16 1.49 -39.82 -2.12
CA PRO A 16 2.02 -39.62 -3.46
C PRO A 16 3.37 -38.92 -3.39
N ALA A 17 4.43 -39.70 -3.17
CA ALA A 17 5.78 -39.35 -3.59
C ALA A 17 6.19 -40.30 -4.72
N ALA A 18 5.91 -39.91 -5.97
CA ALA A 18 6.53 -40.45 -7.16
C ALA A 18 6.43 -39.44 -8.31
N THR A 19 7.40 -38.54 -8.35
CA THR A 19 7.69 -37.61 -9.44
C THR A 19 8.05 -38.36 -10.72
N GLN A 20 7.19 -38.28 -11.73
CA GLN A 20 7.58 -38.39 -13.14
C GLN A 20 7.77 -36.99 -13.72
N ALA A 21 8.89 -36.81 -14.40
CA ALA A 21 9.28 -35.59 -15.09
C ALA A 21 8.41 -35.30 -16.33
N GLY A 22 8.18 -34.02 -16.59
CA GLY A 22 8.12 -33.46 -17.95
C GLY A 22 6.76 -33.36 -18.65
N ALA A 23 6.04 -32.26 -18.43
CA ALA A 23 5.21 -31.62 -19.45
C ALA A 23 5.05 -30.12 -19.12
N PRO A 24 5.28 -29.19 -20.08
CA PRO A 24 5.13 -27.76 -19.83
C PRO A 24 3.65 -27.43 -19.60
N ARG A 25 3.32 -26.85 -18.44
CA ARG A 25 1.99 -26.30 -18.18
C ARG A 25 1.77 -25.12 -19.14
N SER A 26 0.74 -25.23 -19.97
CA SER A 26 0.21 -24.12 -20.77
C SER A 26 -0.08 -22.92 -19.87
N GLN A 27 0.18 -21.71 -20.36
CA GLN A 27 -0.29 -20.45 -19.76
C GLN A 27 -1.71 -20.65 -19.21
N PRO A 28 -2.04 -20.20 -17.99
CA PRO A 28 -3.40 -20.32 -17.51
C PRO A 28 -4.28 -19.53 -18.48
N ALA A 29 -5.14 -20.24 -19.22
CA ALA A 29 -6.41 -19.66 -19.61
C ALA A 29 -7.01 -19.13 -18.31
N ALA A 30 -7.43 -17.85 -18.32
CA ALA A 30 -8.12 -17.24 -17.20
C ALA A 30 -9.04 -18.29 -16.57
N VAL A 31 -8.78 -18.65 -15.31
CA VAL A 31 -9.68 -19.55 -14.58
C VAL A 31 -11.00 -18.79 -14.52
N ALA A 32 -11.90 -19.12 -15.45
CA ALA A 32 -13.24 -18.59 -15.43
C ALA A 32 -13.84 -19.02 -14.08
N PRO A 33 -14.36 -18.09 -13.28
CA PRO A 33 -14.98 -18.46 -12.03
C PRO A 33 -16.12 -19.44 -12.32
N ASP A 34 -16.28 -20.42 -11.43
CA ASP A 34 -17.52 -21.16 -11.32
C ASP A 34 -18.67 -20.13 -11.20
N PRO A 35 -19.65 -20.12 -12.10
CA PRO A 35 -20.75 -19.15 -12.10
C PRO A 35 -21.76 -19.37 -10.94
N SER A 36 -21.35 -19.98 -9.83
CA SER A 36 -22.20 -20.53 -8.77
C SER A 36 -22.58 -19.55 -7.66
N GLY A 37 -22.19 -18.27 -7.76
CA GLY A 37 -22.87 -17.20 -7.01
C GLY A 37 -24.31 -17.02 -7.54
N PRO A 38 -25.27 -16.49 -6.76
CA PRO A 38 -26.61 -16.23 -7.28
C PRO A 38 -26.50 -15.23 -8.43
N LEU A 39 -26.56 -15.74 -9.66
CA LEU A 39 -26.76 -14.96 -10.86
C LEU A 39 -28.12 -14.29 -10.65
N GLY A 40 -28.13 -12.97 -10.40
CA GLY A 40 -29.37 -12.20 -10.44
C GLY A 40 -29.97 -12.23 -11.86
N ASP A 41 -30.82 -11.27 -12.21
CA ASP A 41 -31.40 -11.15 -13.56
C ASP A 41 -30.39 -10.82 -14.70
N VAL A 42 -29.10 -11.16 -14.53
CA VAL A 42 -28.03 -10.94 -15.51
C VAL A 42 -28.15 -11.98 -16.62
N GLU A 43 -28.38 -11.52 -17.85
CA GLU A 43 -28.42 -12.37 -19.04
C GLU A 43 -27.13 -13.25 -19.17
N PRO A 44 -27.23 -14.54 -19.55
CA PRO A 44 -26.06 -15.43 -19.63
C PRO A 44 -24.90 -14.93 -20.50
N ALA A 45 -25.21 -14.22 -21.60
CA ALA A 45 -24.19 -13.63 -22.46
C ALA A 45 -23.42 -12.50 -21.73
N LEU A 46 -24.13 -11.66 -20.97
CA LEU A 46 -23.54 -10.60 -20.16
C LEU A 46 -22.71 -11.17 -19.00
N ALA A 47 -23.17 -12.22 -18.32
CA ALA A 47 -22.40 -12.87 -17.26
C ALA A 47 -21.08 -13.47 -17.78
N ARG A 48 -21.10 -14.12 -18.95
CA ARG A 48 -19.89 -14.65 -19.60
C ARG A 48 -18.96 -13.54 -20.07
N LEU A 49 -19.52 -12.44 -20.58
CA LEU A 49 -18.75 -11.26 -20.95
C LEU A 49 -18.06 -10.63 -19.73
N ALA A 50 -18.81 -10.43 -18.64
CA ALA A 50 -18.31 -9.93 -17.37
C ALA A 50 -17.15 -10.79 -16.84
N ALA A 51 -17.31 -12.11 -16.83
CA ALA A 51 -16.27 -13.04 -16.40
C ALA A 51 -14.96 -12.92 -17.22
N MET A 52 -15.05 -12.68 -18.53
CA MET A 52 -13.87 -12.52 -19.40
C MET A 52 -13.10 -11.21 -19.13
N TYR A 53 -13.77 -10.19 -18.62
CA TYR A 53 -13.17 -8.92 -18.19
C TYR A 53 -12.87 -8.89 -16.68
N GLY A 54 -13.09 -10.01 -15.97
CA GLY A 54 -12.88 -10.10 -14.52
C GLY A 54 -13.90 -9.33 -13.68
N VAL A 55 -15.04 -8.95 -14.25
CA VAL A 55 -16.13 -8.23 -13.55
C VAL A 55 -17.03 -9.26 -12.86
N ALA A 56 -17.22 -9.12 -11.55
CA ALA A 56 -18.06 -10.01 -10.78
C ALA A 56 -19.56 -9.73 -11.00
N ALA A 57 -20.35 -10.80 -11.09
CA ALA A 57 -21.82 -10.73 -11.13
C ALA A 57 -22.46 -11.01 -9.75
N GLY A 58 -21.65 -11.37 -8.75
CA GLY A 58 -22.03 -11.64 -7.37
C GLY A 58 -20.79 -11.74 -6.47
N TYR A 59 -20.98 -11.61 -5.16
CA TYR A 59 -19.90 -11.66 -4.16
C TYR A 59 -20.43 -12.20 -2.81
N LEU A 60 -19.52 -12.48 -1.87
CA LEU A 60 -19.87 -12.76 -0.47
C LEU A 60 -19.65 -11.49 0.35
N ASP A 61 -20.64 -11.10 1.18
CA ASP A 61 -20.52 -9.97 2.08
C ASP A 61 -19.66 -10.29 3.32
N ALA A 62 -19.52 -9.32 4.23
CA ALA A 62 -18.72 -9.48 5.45
C ALA A 62 -19.27 -10.53 6.45
N ARG A 63 -20.44 -11.11 6.18
CA ARG A 63 -21.09 -12.18 6.96
C ARG A 63 -21.18 -13.49 6.16
N ASP A 64 -20.34 -13.62 5.14
CA ASP A 64 -20.30 -14.74 4.20
C ASP A 64 -21.63 -15.02 3.50
N GLN A 65 -22.50 -14.01 3.38
CA GLN A 65 -23.77 -14.14 2.67
C GLN A 65 -23.61 -13.78 1.20
N PRO A 66 -24.17 -14.58 0.27
CA PRO A 66 -24.07 -14.29 -1.15
C PRO A 66 -24.96 -13.11 -1.55
N VAL A 67 -24.38 -12.17 -2.28
CA VAL A 67 -25.03 -10.97 -2.82
C VAL A 67 -24.91 -10.96 -4.33
N ALA A 68 -26.04 -10.83 -5.03
CA ALA A 68 -26.08 -10.66 -6.47
C ALA A 68 -25.81 -9.18 -6.84
N VAL A 69 -25.05 -8.95 -7.90
CA VAL A 69 -24.79 -7.61 -8.43
C VAL A 69 -25.86 -7.26 -9.48
N ALA A 70 -26.35 -6.03 -9.47
CA ALA A 70 -27.31 -5.55 -10.46
C ALA A 70 -26.71 -5.57 -11.88
N ALA A 71 -27.50 -6.01 -12.87
CA ALA A 71 -27.05 -6.07 -14.27
C ALA A 71 -26.60 -4.71 -14.83
N ASP A 72 -27.22 -3.61 -14.40
CA ASP A 72 -26.84 -2.24 -14.77
C ASP A 72 -25.42 -1.88 -14.29
N ALA A 73 -25.06 -2.25 -13.06
CA ALA A 73 -23.71 -2.04 -12.54
C ALA A 73 -22.66 -2.81 -13.36
N VAL A 74 -22.96 -4.06 -13.71
CA VAL A 74 -22.09 -4.88 -14.58
C VAL A 74 -21.90 -4.23 -15.95
N ARG A 75 -22.99 -3.77 -16.59
CA ARG A 75 -22.94 -3.09 -17.90
C ARG A 75 -22.10 -1.82 -17.83
N ARG A 76 -22.36 -0.95 -16.85
CA ARG A 76 -21.63 0.31 -16.67
C ARG A 76 -20.14 0.08 -16.47
N VAL A 77 -19.74 -0.90 -15.66
CA VAL A 77 -18.31 -1.24 -15.47
C VAL A 77 -17.67 -1.73 -16.77
N LEU A 78 -18.35 -2.59 -17.54
CA LEU A 78 -17.86 -3.05 -18.85
C LEU A 78 -17.74 -1.89 -19.85
N GLU A 79 -18.72 -0.98 -19.88
CA GLU A 79 -18.68 0.22 -20.74
C GLU A 79 -17.53 1.15 -20.39
N LEU A 80 -17.21 1.30 -19.09
CA LEU A 80 -16.05 2.05 -18.62
C LEU A 80 -14.72 1.39 -19.02
N MET A 81 -14.72 0.08 -19.27
CA MET A 81 -13.59 -0.64 -19.88
C MET A 81 -13.58 -0.52 -21.42
N GLY A 82 -14.53 0.20 -22.02
CA GLY A 82 -14.65 0.38 -23.47
C GLY A 82 -15.33 -0.78 -24.19
N VAL A 83 -16.15 -1.56 -23.49
CA VAL A 83 -16.94 -2.65 -24.06
C VAL A 83 -18.33 -2.13 -24.41
N ASP A 84 -18.75 -2.30 -25.66
CA ASP A 84 -20.14 -2.03 -26.06
C ASP A 84 -21.06 -3.15 -25.52
N THR A 85 -21.93 -2.84 -24.57
CA THR A 85 -22.83 -3.82 -23.96
C THR A 85 -24.21 -3.88 -24.59
N ALA A 86 -24.48 -3.10 -25.66
CA ALA A 86 -25.78 -3.08 -26.34
C ALA A 86 -26.18 -4.48 -26.85
N ASP A 87 -25.20 -5.25 -27.35
CA ASP A 87 -25.32 -6.67 -27.68
C ASP A 87 -24.21 -7.47 -26.97
N PRO A 88 -24.48 -8.02 -25.77
CA PRO A 88 -23.49 -8.77 -25.00
C PRO A 88 -22.96 -10.01 -25.73
N ALA A 89 -23.74 -10.64 -26.61
CA ALA A 89 -23.32 -11.81 -27.35
C ALA A 89 -22.30 -11.45 -28.45
N ALA A 90 -22.55 -10.35 -29.18
CA ALA A 90 -21.60 -9.81 -30.14
C ALA A 90 -20.31 -9.33 -29.45
N ALA A 91 -20.43 -8.63 -28.33
CA ALA A 91 -19.29 -8.18 -27.53
C ALA A 91 -18.45 -9.35 -26.99
N LEU A 92 -19.10 -10.42 -26.54
CA LEU A 92 -18.44 -11.65 -26.11
C LEU A 92 -17.66 -12.29 -27.27
N ALA A 93 -18.27 -12.42 -28.45
CA ALA A 93 -17.61 -12.96 -29.63
C ALA A 93 -16.38 -12.12 -30.04
N ALA A 94 -16.51 -10.78 -30.02
CA ALA A 94 -15.44 -9.85 -30.33
C ALA A 94 -14.27 -9.97 -29.33
N ALA A 95 -14.57 -10.02 -28.04
CA ALA A 95 -13.56 -10.16 -26.99
C ALA A 95 -12.83 -11.52 -27.05
N GLN A 96 -13.52 -12.60 -27.42
CA GLN A 96 -12.88 -13.90 -27.64
C GLN A 96 -11.99 -13.93 -28.90
N ALA A 97 -12.30 -13.12 -29.92
CA ALA A 97 -11.50 -13.01 -31.14
C ALA A 97 -10.28 -12.07 -30.96
N ALA A 98 -10.35 -11.09 -30.06
CA ALA A 98 -9.32 -10.06 -29.92
C ALA A 98 -7.88 -10.60 -29.66
N PRO A 99 -7.64 -11.59 -28.78
CA PRO A 99 -6.31 -12.15 -28.59
C PRO A 99 -5.74 -12.85 -29.84
N TRP A 100 -6.61 -13.32 -30.73
CA TRP A 100 -6.23 -14.01 -31.96
C TRP A 100 -5.85 -13.06 -33.09
N ARG A 101 -6.26 -11.78 -33.02
CA ARG A 101 -5.87 -10.74 -33.98
C ARG A 101 -4.43 -10.25 -33.80
N ARG A 102 -3.73 -10.70 -32.76
CA ARG A 102 -2.34 -10.32 -32.46
C ARG A 102 -1.42 -11.53 -32.57
N LEU A 103 -0.26 -11.33 -33.18
CA LEU A 103 0.77 -12.36 -33.32
C LEU A 103 1.28 -12.87 -31.96
N GLY A 104 1.52 -11.96 -31.01
CA GLY A 104 1.86 -12.25 -29.62
C GLY A 104 1.12 -11.31 -28.66
N PRO A 105 1.05 -11.62 -27.36
CA PRO A 105 0.53 -10.69 -26.38
C PRO A 105 1.44 -9.44 -26.27
N PRO A 106 0.92 -8.27 -25.86
CA PRO A 106 1.75 -7.08 -25.69
C PRO A 106 2.82 -7.25 -24.60
N SER A 107 2.48 -7.95 -23.51
CA SER A 107 3.41 -8.31 -22.44
C SER A 107 3.06 -9.67 -21.83
N VAL A 108 4.00 -10.23 -21.08
CA VAL A 108 3.81 -11.34 -20.14
C VAL A 108 4.68 -11.12 -18.90
N VAL A 109 4.17 -11.52 -17.73
CA VAL A 109 4.96 -11.65 -16.49
C VAL A 109 5.24 -13.13 -16.27
N VAL A 110 6.50 -13.47 -15.97
CA VAL A 110 6.96 -14.86 -15.91
C VAL A 110 7.85 -15.07 -14.70
N LYS A 111 7.65 -16.18 -13.97
CA LYS A 111 8.56 -16.59 -12.90
C LYS A 111 9.89 -17.01 -13.50
N ALA A 112 10.98 -16.40 -13.05
CA ALA A 112 12.31 -16.63 -13.58
C ALA A 112 12.80 -18.07 -13.36
N SER A 113 12.36 -18.74 -12.29
CA SER A 113 12.81 -20.09 -11.93
C SER A 113 12.19 -21.20 -12.79
N ALA A 114 11.06 -20.94 -13.44
CA ALA A 114 10.25 -21.96 -14.10
C ALA A 114 10.20 -21.73 -15.62
N PRO A 115 10.29 -22.79 -16.44
CA PRO A 115 10.06 -22.65 -17.87
C PRO A 115 8.59 -22.28 -18.11
N THR A 116 8.37 -21.32 -19.00
CA THR A 116 7.05 -20.89 -19.45
C THR A 116 7.06 -20.72 -20.97
N ALA A 117 5.93 -20.34 -21.56
CA ALA A 117 5.87 -20.04 -22.98
C ALA A 117 5.02 -18.81 -23.26
N VAL A 118 5.39 -18.07 -24.30
CA VAL A 118 4.54 -17.03 -24.89
C VAL A 118 3.69 -17.67 -25.99
N THR A 119 2.37 -17.55 -25.91
CA THR A 119 1.49 -18.06 -26.96
C THR A 119 1.50 -17.14 -28.19
N LEU A 120 1.97 -17.66 -29.32
CA LEU A 120 1.93 -17.00 -30.63
C LEU A 120 0.69 -17.43 -31.42
N ARG A 121 0.05 -16.50 -32.15
CA ARG A 121 -1.10 -16.79 -33.02
C ARG A 121 -0.71 -16.52 -34.46
N LEU A 122 -0.59 -17.59 -35.24
CA LEU A 122 0.03 -17.60 -36.56
C LEU A 122 -0.95 -18.09 -37.64
N PRO A 123 -0.84 -17.63 -38.89
CA PRO A 123 -1.59 -18.23 -40.00
C PRO A 123 -1.31 -19.74 -40.14
N ALA A 124 -2.36 -20.55 -40.29
CA ALA A 124 -2.26 -22.01 -40.29
C ALA A 124 -1.38 -22.58 -41.43
N GLY A 125 -1.33 -21.88 -42.56
CA GLY A 125 -0.52 -22.25 -43.73
C GLY A 125 0.93 -21.78 -43.68
N LEU A 126 1.36 -21.08 -42.62
CA LEU A 126 2.72 -20.57 -42.51
C LEU A 126 3.70 -21.70 -42.23
N ALA A 127 4.74 -21.81 -43.06
CA ALA A 127 5.80 -22.80 -42.90
C ALA A 127 6.60 -22.53 -41.60
N PRO A 128 6.98 -23.57 -40.82
CA PRO A 128 7.72 -23.39 -39.56
C PRO A 128 8.99 -22.53 -39.71
N GLU A 129 9.74 -22.70 -40.79
CA GLU A 129 10.96 -21.94 -41.12
C GLU A 129 10.73 -20.45 -41.40
N ALA A 130 9.50 -20.05 -41.68
CA ALA A 130 9.11 -18.65 -41.84
C ALA A 130 8.87 -17.94 -40.49
N VAL A 131 8.94 -18.67 -39.36
CA VAL A 131 8.80 -18.12 -38.02
C VAL A 131 10.18 -18.02 -37.34
N ARG A 132 10.62 -16.80 -37.06
CA ARG A 132 11.83 -16.51 -36.29
C ARG A 132 11.45 -15.82 -35.00
N CYS A 133 11.88 -16.37 -33.86
CA CYS A 133 11.70 -15.74 -32.56
C CYS A 133 13.06 -15.51 -31.89
N GLU A 134 13.26 -14.32 -31.36
CA GLU A 134 14.49 -13.89 -30.68
C GLU A 134 14.11 -13.26 -29.34
N LEU A 135 14.61 -13.82 -28.23
CA LEU A 135 14.48 -13.24 -26.91
C LEU A 135 15.70 -12.35 -26.65
N VAL A 136 15.47 -11.04 -26.56
CA VAL A 136 16.47 -10.06 -26.17
C VAL A 136 16.41 -9.89 -24.65
N LEU A 137 17.47 -10.29 -23.97
CA LEU A 137 17.62 -10.16 -22.52
C LEU A 137 17.91 -8.72 -22.10
N ALA A 138 17.81 -8.45 -20.80
CA ALA A 138 18.00 -7.12 -20.21
C ALA A 138 19.41 -6.56 -20.46
N ASP A 139 20.42 -7.43 -20.55
CA ASP A 139 21.81 -7.09 -20.85
C ASP A 139 22.10 -6.93 -22.35
N GLY A 140 21.09 -7.11 -23.20
CA GLY A 140 21.20 -7.05 -24.66
C GLY A 140 21.59 -8.36 -25.34
N ALA A 141 21.86 -9.44 -24.59
CA ALA A 141 22.09 -10.75 -25.17
C ALA A 141 20.85 -11.26 -25.93
N VAL A 142 21.06 -11.95 -27.05
CA VAL A 142 19.97 -12.45 -27.90
C VAL A 142 19.97 -13.97 -27.90
N LEU A 143 18.86 -14.56 -27.48
CA LEU A 143 18.64 -16.01 -27.46
C LEU A 143 17.64 -16.40 -28.55
N PRO A 144 17.98 -17.37 -29.43
CA PRO A 144 17.01 -17.90 -30.38
C PRO A 144 15.92 -18.70 -29.64
N VAL A 145 14.66 -18.51 -30.03
CA VAL A 145 13.50 -19.24 -29.51
C VAL A 145 12.83 -19.99 -30.65
N THR A 146 12.65 -21.30 -30.48
CA THR A 146 11.97 -22.14 -31.49
C THR A 146 10.51 -22.30 -31.09
N ALA A 147 9.60 -21.81 -31.94
CA ALA A 147 8.16 -22.01 -31.72
C ALA A 147 7.81 -23.51 -31.74
N GLY A 148 7.05 -23.94 -30.74
CA GLY A 148 6.59 -25.31 -30.59
C GLY A 148 5.50 -25.71 -31.58
N PRO A 149 4.94 -26.93 -31.44
CA PRO A 149 3.92 -27.44 -32.33
C PRO A 149 2.62 -26.61 -32.26
N ALA A 150 1.85 -26.64 -33.35
CA ALA A 150 0.53 -26.02 -33.42
C ALA A 150 -0.46 -26.73 -32.47
N GLY A 151 -1.13 -25.93 -31.64
CA GLY A 151 -2.21 -26.34 -30.75
C GLY A 151 -3.58 -25.94 -31.31
N GLU A 152 -4.31 -25.13 -30.54
CA GLU A 152 -5.66 -24.66 -30.89
C GLU A 152 -5.70 -23.99 -32.27
N ARG A 153 -6.79 -24.22 -33.01
CA ARG A 153 -7.06 -23.59 -34.30
C ARG A 153 -8.34 -22.77 -34.24
N ARG A 154 -8.35 -21.62 -34.90
CA ARG A 154 -9.52 -20.75 -34.93
C ARG A 154 -9.61 -19.97 -36.24
N GLU A 155 -10.81 -19.83 -36.77
CA GLU A 155 -11.09 -18.89 -37.85
C GLU A 155 -11.41 -17.51 -37.28
N VAL A 156 -10.66 -16.50 -37.71
CA VAL A 156 -10.85 -15.10 -37.30
C VAL A 156 -10.69 -14.21 -38.51
N ASP A 157 -11.68 -13.35 -38.76
CA ASP A 157 -11.71 -12.42 -39.90
C ASP A 157 -11.43 -13.08 -41.27
N GLY A 158 -11.91 -14.33 -41.45
CA GLY A 158 -11.73 -15.12 -42.68
C GLY A 158 -10.36 -15.81 -42.83
N ALA A 159 -9.46 -15.67 -41.85
CA ALA A 159 -8.18 -16.35 -41.81
C ALA A 159 -8.19 -17.51 -40.80
N GLN A 160 -7.61 -18.64 -41.20
CA GLN A 160 -7.36 -19.77 -40.29
C GLN A 160 -6.07 -19.54 -39.52
N LEU A 161 -6.16 -19.43 -38.19
CA LEU A 161 -5.05 -19.19 -37.28
C LEU A 161 -4.79 -20.41 -36.39
N VAL A 162 -3.54 -20.57 -35.94
CA VAL A 162 -3.11 -21.60 -34.99
C VAL A 162 -2.31 -21.00 -33.84
N ALA A 163 -2.52 -21.49 -32.62
CA ALA A 163 -1.73 -21.14 -31.46
C ALA A 163 -0.45 -21.99 -31.42
N ARG A 164 0.73 -21.37 -31.27
CA ARG A 164 2.02 -22.06 -31.05
C ARG A 164 2.72 -21.50 -29.81
N PRO A 165 3.18 -22.33 -28.86
CA PRO A 165 3.95 -21.85 -27.72
C PRO A 165 5.38 -21.49 -28.16
N ALA A 166 5.86 -20.30 -27.81
CA ALA A 166 7.28 -19.92 -27.88
C ALA A 166 7.90 -20.11 -26.49
N PRO A 167 8.60 -21.23 -26.23
CA PRO A 167 9.13 -21.55 -24.90
C PRO A 167 10.23 -20.56 -24.50
N LEU A 168 10.13 -20.05 -23.28
CA LEU A 168 11.15 -19.25 -22.64
C LEU A 168 12.00 -20.16 -21.73
N PRO A 169 13.34 -19.98 -21.70
CA PRO A 169 14.20 -20.79 -20.84
C PRO A 169 13.92 -20.49 -19.36
N ALA A 170 14.17 -21.47 -18.50
CA ALA A 170 14.26 -21.22 -17.05
C ALA A 170 15.57 -20.47 -16.71
N GLY A 171 15.59 -19.78 -15.58
CA GLY A 171 16.75 -19.02 -15.12
C GLY A 171 16.95 -17.68 -15.84
N LEU A 172 15.87 -17.06 -16.32
CA LEU A 172 15.96 -15.72 -16.90
C LEU A 172 16.47 -14.71 -15.84
N PRO A 173 17.38 -13.80 -16.21
CA PRO A 173 17.74 -12.69 -15.32
C PRO A 173 16.48 -11.91 -14.92
N LEU A 174 16.36 -11.52 -13.65
CA LEU A 174 15.22 -10.74 -13.19
C LEU A 174 15.14 -9.39 -13.93
N GLY A 175 13.94 -8.99 -14.34
CA GLY A 175 13.69 -7.71 -14.99
C GLY A 175 13.10 -7.83 -16.40
N ASP A 176 13.46 -6.88 -17.26
CA ASP A 176 12.80 -6.64 -18.55
C ASP A 176 13.54 -7.31 -19.71
N HIS A 177 12.78 -8.05 -20.51
CA HIS A 177 13.24 -8.70 -21.75
C HIS A 177 12.23 -8.45 -22.86
N VAL A 178 12.62 -8.73 -24.11
CA VAL A 178 11.74 -8.55 -25.27
C VAL A 178 11.80 -9.78 -26.16
N LEU A 179 10.65 -10.44 -26.36
CA LEU A 179 10.51 -11.46 -27.39
C LEU A 179 10.12 -10.79 -28.71
N ARG A 180 11.03 -10.82 -29.68
CA ARG A 180 10.78 -10.37 -31.06
C ARG A 180 10.36 -11.56 -31.90
N VAL A 181 9.29 -11.41 -32.66
CA VAL A 181 8.76 -12.47 -33.53
C VAL A 181 8.58 -11.93 -34.93
N ARG A 182 9.12 -12.64 -35.92
CA ARG A 182 8.88 -12.44 -37.35
C ARG A 182 8.26 -13.69 -37.93
N ALA A 183 7.14 -13.56 -38.62
CA ALA A 183 6.34 -14.66 -39.14
C ALA A 183 5.88 -14.32 -40.57
N GLY A 184 6.71 -14.62 -41.57
CA GLY A 184 6.55 -14.05 -42.91
C GLY A 184 6.71 -12.52 -42.88
N GLU A 185 5.71 -11.79 -43.36
CA GLU A 185 5.64 -10.31 -43.31
C GLU A 185 5.12 -9.76 -41.98
N LEU A 186 4.69 -10.63 -41.06
CA LEU A 186 4.16 -10.21 -39.77
C LEU A 186 5.29 -10.04 -38.75
N GLU A 187 5.27 -8.95 -38.00
CA GLU A 187 6.19 -8.71 -36.90
C GLU A 187 5.43 -8.40 -35.60
N SER A 188 5.98 -8.83 -34.46
CA SER A 188 5.51 -8.40 -33.15
C SER A 188 6.61 -8.42 -32.11
N THR A 189 6.43 -7.59 -31.08
CA THR A 189 7.22 -7.60 -29.86
C THR A 189 6.33 -7.89 -28.67
N THR A 190 6.79 -8.78 -27.79
CA THR A 190 6.17 -9.04 -26.49
C THR A 190 7.16 -8.65 -25.40
N GLN A 191 6.77 -7.73 -24.51
CA GLN A 191 7.53 -7.44 -23.29
C GLN A 191 7.46 -8.67 -22.38
N VAL A 192 8.61 -9.17 -21.92
CA VAL A 192 8.70 -10.29 -20.99
C VAL A 192 9.29 -9.77 -19.69
N VAL A 193 8.52 -9.79 -18.60
CA VAL A 193 8.97 -9.36 -17.28
C VAL A 193 9.27 -10.60 -16.43
N ALA A 194 10.55 -10.89 -16.23
CA ALA A 194 11.00 -11.99 -15.38
C ALA A 194 11.00 -11.56 -13.90
N VAL A 195 10.21 -12.25 -13.08
CA VAL A 195 10.00 -11.97 -11.66
C VAL A 195 10.51 -13.12 -10.78
N PRO A 196 10.93 -12.86 -9.53
CA PRO A 196 11.24 -13.93 -8.60
C PRO A 196 9.97 -14.68 -8.19
N ASP A 197 10.11 -15.88 -7.62
CA ASP A 197 8.96 -16.65 -7.12
C ASP A 197 8.29 -16.00 -5.91
N ARG A 198 9.07 -15.24 -5.13
CA ARG A 198 8.66 -14.58 -3.88
C ARG A 198 9.57 -13.41 -3.56
N VAL A 199 9.09 -12.52 -2.69
CA VAL A 199 9.92 -11.53 -1.99
C VAL A 199 10.99 -12.29 -1.21
N PRO A 200 12.29 -12.04 -1.48
CA PRO A 200 13.37 -12.62 -0.68
C PRO A 200 13.24 -12.15 0.77
N GLU A 201 13.48 -13.05 1.73
CA GLU A 201 13.64 -12.60 3.12
C GLU A 201 14.86 -11.67 3.14
N PRO A 202 14.73 -10.43 3.63
CA PRO A 202 15.87 -9.53 3.59
C PRO A 202 17.02 -10.08 4.45
N THR A 203 18.24 -9.75 4.07
CA THR A 203 19.43 -10.08 4.86
C THR A 203 20.03 -8.77 5.33
N TRP A 204 19.97 -8.55 6.64
CA TRP A 204 20.51 -7.35 7.24
C TRP A 204 21.91 -7.65 7.73
N PRO A 205 22.93 -6.89 7.30
CA PRO A 205 24.28 -7.09 7.82
C PRO A 205 24.26 -6.95 9.34
N ALA A 206 25.00 -7.80 10.04
CA ALA A 206 25.24 -7.61 11.46
C ALA A 206 25.82 -6.19 11.66
N ALA A 207 25.28 -5.45 12.63
CA ALA A 207 25.68 -4.08 12.90
C ALA A 207 27.20 -3.97 12.89
N SER A 208 27.76 -3.28 11.90
CA SER A 208 29.21 -3.13 11.78
C SER A 208 29.69 -2.22 12.92
N PRO A 209 30.65 -2.65 13.75
CA PRO A 209 31.20 -1.78 14.78
C PRO A 209 32.01 -0.66 14.11
N GLY A 210 31.42 0.54 14.04
CA GLY A 210 32.12 1.81 13.89
C GLY A 210 32.56 2.21 12.49
N GLN A 211 31.77 3.07 11.83
CA GLN A 211 32.29 4.16 10.99
C GLN A 211 31.42 5.41 11.20
N ALA A 212 31.68 6.13 12.29
CA ALA A 212 31.23 7.52 12.39
C ALA A 212 32.15 8.38 11.51
N ALA A 213 31.63 8.91 10.42
CA ALA A 213 32.26 10.02 9.69
C ALA A 213 31.90 11.35 10.40
N GLY A 214 32.91 12.18 10.69
CA GLY A 214 32.84 13.39 11.52
C GLY A 214 31.82 14.46 11.06
N ALA A 215 31.43 15.43 11.89
CA ALA A 215 32.24 16.17 12.85
C ALA A 215 31.45 16.61 14.10
N GLY A 216 32.07 16.42 15.28
CA GLY A 216 31.59 16.86 16.59
C GLY A 216 32.41 16.16 17.68
N SER A 217 32.89 16.90 18.69
CA SER A 217 33.90 16.46 19.68
C SER A 217 33.61 15.10 20.35
N PRO A 218 34.66 14.31 20.70
CA PRO A 218 34.49 12.98 21.26
C PRO A 218 34.12 13.06 22.75
N ALA A 219 32.87 12.72 23.07
CA ALA A 219 32.56 12.06 24.33
C ALA A 219 32.46 10.56 24.02
N GLU A 220 33.22 9.76 24.76
CA GLU A 220 33.40 8.32 24.59
C GLU A 220 32.04 7.58 24.55
N ALA A 221 31.60 7.18 23.35
CA ALA A 221 30.50 6.23 23.17
C ALA A 221 31.13 4.87 22.82
N GLU A 222 31.07 3.92 23.75
CA GLU A 222 31.48 2.55 23.47
C GLU A 222 30.64 1.94 22.33
N PRO A 223 31.25 1.15 21.42
CA PRO A 223 30.52 0.43 20.40
C PRO A 223 29.69 -0.68 21.06
N SER A 224 28.40 -0.41 21.31
CA SER A 224 27.50 -1.42 21.88
C SER A 224 27.18 -2.50 20.84
N SER A 225 27.91 -3.61 20.87
CA SER A 225 27.43 -4.86 20.26
C SER A 225 26.14 -5.28 20.94
N ARG A 226 25.07 -5.56 20.17
CA ARG A 226 23.81 -6.12 20.69
C ARG A 226 24.13 -7.41 21.47
N PRO A 227 23.79 -7.52 22.77
CA PRO A 227 23.96 -8.77 23.48
C PRO A 227 22.85 -9.74 23.07
N GLY A 228 23.22 -10.80 22.36
CA GLY A 228 22.36 -11.95 22.04
C GLY A 228 21.75 -11.93 20.63
N GLY A 229 22.12 -12.92 19.81
CA GLY A 229 21.51 -13.25 18.52
C GLY A 229 21.85 -12.28 17.40
N ASP A 230 22.80 -12.66 16.54
CA ASP A 230 22.80 -12.21 15.16
C ASP A 230 21.41 -12.49 14.57
N GLY A 231 20.57 -11.45 14.45
CA GLY A 231 19.17 -11.53 14.09
C GLY A 231 18.97 -12.10 12.68
N GLY A 232 19.11 -13.40 12.54
CA GLY A 232 19.02 -14.13 11.30
C GLY A 232 17.61 -14.10 10.69
N PRO A 233 17.45 -14.74 9.53
CA PRO A 233 16.15 -14.94 8.91
C PRO A 233 15.14 -15.45 9.95
N GLY A 234 13.99 -14.79 10.08
CA GLY A 234 12.99 -15.15 11.10
C GLY A 234 13.06 -14.41 12.44
N ALA A 235 14.06 -13.57 12.75
CA ALA A 235 14.11 -12.87 14.06
C ALA A 235 13.00 -11.82 14.27
N ARG A 236 12.17 -11.94 15.31
CA ARG A 236 11.03 -11.02 15.59
C ARG A 236 11.49 -9.57 15.74
N MET A 237 10.64 -8.63 15.35
CA MET A 237 10.92 -7.18 15.30
C MET A 237 9.83 -6.39 16.01
N TRP A 238 10.17 -5.18 16.44
CA TRP A 238 9.18 -4.20 16.86
C TRP A 238 9.50 -2.81 16.29
N GLY A 239 8.50 -1.93 16.27
CA GLY A 239 8.64 -0.56 15.79
C GLY A 239 7.47 0.34 16.12
N TRP A 240 7.57 1.60 15.68
CA TRP A 240 6.47 2.57 15.78
C TRP A 240 5.68 2.65 14.47
N MET A 241 4.36 2.80 14.58
CA MET A 241 3.48 3.23 13.50
C MET A 241 3.13 4.71 13.72
N VAL A 242 3.67 5.59 12.89
CA VAL A 242 3.57 7.02 13.09
C VAL A 242 2.81 7.71 11.96
N GLN A 243 1.91 8.60 12.38
CA GLN A 243 1.39 9.64 11.53
C GLN A 243 2.37 10.82 11.63
N LEU A 244 3.34 10.91 10.72
CA LEU A 244 4.45 11.86 10.79
C LEU A 244 3.95 13.29 10.95
N TYR A 245 2.90 13.68 10.20
CA TYR A 245 2.32 15.02 10.30
C TYR A 245 1.85 15.37 11.72
N ALA A 246 1.49 14.37 12.54
CA ALA A 246 0.99 14.56 13.90
C ALA A 246 2.10 14.69 14.96
N LEU A 247 3.35 14.37 14.62
CA LEU A 247 4.50 14.39 15.54
C LEU A 247 5.30 15.69 15.40
N ARG A 248 4.89 16.72 16.15
CA ARG A 248 5.51 18.06 16.13
C ARG A 248 6.65 18.14 17.15
N SER A 249 7.85 18.49 16.73
CA SER A 249 8.97 18.92 17.59
C SER A 249 8.96 20.44 17.79
N ALA A 250 9.86 20.96 18.63
CA ALA A 250 10.06 22.40 18.75
C ALA A 250 10.57 23.05 17.44
N GLY A 251 11.22 22.26 16.57
CA GLY A 251 11.72 22.72 15.28
C GLY A 251 10.68 22.72 14.15
N SER A 252 9.64 21.90 14.28
CA SER A 252 8.61 21.69 13.26
C SER A 252 7.86 22.97 12.88
N TRP A 253 7.53 23.11 11.61
CA TRP A 253 6.68 24.20 11.12
C TRP A 253 5.22 23.76 11.21
N GLY A 254 4.65 23.79 12.43
CA GLY A 254 3.24 23.50 12.70
C GLY A 254 2.83 22.01 12.60
N MET A 255 3.60 21.19 11.90
CA MET A 255 3.41 19.73 11.74
C MET A 255 4.75 19.02 11.62
N GLY A 256 4.78 17.72 11.91
CA GLY A 256 5.99 16.91 11.77
C GLY A 256 6.50 16.85 10.32
N ASP A 257 7.81 16.81 10.17
CA ASP A 257 8.54 16.89 8.89
C ASP A 257 9.67 15.84 8.80
N TYR A 258 10.43 15.83 7.71
CA TYR A 258 11.48 14.81 7.50
C TYR A 258 12.62 14.86 8.53
N ALA A 259 12.87 16.01 9.14
CA ALA A 259 13.86 16.14 10.21
C ALA A 259 13.35 15.52 11.52
N ASP A 260 12.04 15.66 11.78
CA ASP A 260 11.38 14.98 12.90
C ASP A 260 11.41 13.46 12.71
N LEU A 261 11.25 12.98 11.48
CA LEU A 261 11.41 11.56 11.15
C LEU A 261 12.84 11.06 11.42
N ALA A 262 13.86 11.82 11.03
CA ALA A 262 15.27 11.48 11.30
C ALA A 262 15.58 11.48 12.81
N THR A 263 15.01 12.43 13.55
CA THR A 263 15.13 12.53 15.02
C THR A 263 14.51 11.31 15.69
N LEU A 264 13.27 10.97 15.31
CA LEU A 264 12.58 9.79 15.82
C LEU A 264 13.32 8.49 15.47
N ALA A 265 13.84 8.36 14.25
CA ALA A 265 14.66 7.21 13.83
C ALA A 265 15.89 7.03 14.71
N THR A 266 16.63 8.12 14.95
CA THR A 266 17.82 8.13 15.80
C THR A 266 17.49 7.68 17.22
N TRP A 267 16.45 8.26 17.82
CA TRP A 267 16.03 7.89 19.17
C TRP A 267 15.54 6.44 19.25
N SER A 268 14.65 6.03 18.34
CA SER A 268 14.03 4.69 18.35
C SER A 268 15.06 3.57 18.23
N GLY A 269 16.07 3.73 17.36
CA GLY A 269 17.14 2.75 17.20
C GLY A 269 18.15 2.72 18.37
N SER A 270 18.24 3.82 19.13
CA SER A 270 19.14 3.92 20.28
C SER A 270 18.75 2.98 21.43
N ALA A 271 19.64 2.81 22.41
CA ALA A 271 19.33 2.08 23.63
C ALA A 271 18.17 2.70 24.42
N ALA A 272 18.06 4.04 24.41
CA ALA A 272 16.99 4.77 25.11
C ALA A 272 15.62 4.55 24.45
N GLY A 273 15.57 4.46 23.12
CA GLY A 273 14.36 4.13 22.37
C GLY A 273 14.08 2.63 22.24
N GLY A 274 14.82 1.77 22.96
CA GLY A 274 14.60 0.32 23.00
C GLY A 274 15.02 -0.45 21.76
N ARG A 275 15.86 0.15 20.90
CA ARG A 275 16.44 -0.47 19.70
C ARG A 275 15.38 -1.03 18.74
N ALA A 276 14.35 -0.24 18.45
CA ALA A 276 13.36 -0.55 17.44
C ALA A 276 14.01 -0.90 16.10
N ASP A 277 13.36 -1.74 15.31
CA ASP A 277 13.87 -2.17 14.01
C ASP A 277 13.14 -1.50 12.84
N VAL A 278 11.92 -1.01 13.10
CA VAL A 278 10.99 -0.49 12.10
C VAL A 278 10.41 0.86 12.54
N LEU A 279 10.24 1.78 11.59
CA LEU A 279 9.34 2.92 11.68
C LEU A 279 8.38 2.90 10.48
N LEU A 280 7.13 2.49 10.70
CA LEU A 280 6.07 2.61 9.70
C LEU A 280 5.54 4.04 9.70
N VAL A 281 5.59 4.72 8.56
CA VAL A 281 5.09 6.09 8.40
C VAL A 281 3.84 6.12 7.54
N ASN A 282 2.94 7.07 7.76
CA ASN A 282 1.86 7.37 6.81
C ASN A 282 2.40 7.64 5.40
N PRO A 283 1.57 7.53 4.35
CA PRO A 283 2.02 7.83 3.00
C PRO A 283 2.63 9.23 2.88
N LEU A 284 3.82 9.32 2.28
CA LEU A 284 4.57 10.58 2.08
C LEU A 284 4.45 11.11 0.65
N HIS A 285 3.44 10.62 -0.06
CA HIS A 285 3.12 10.89 -1.47
C HIS A 285 2.80 12.36 -1.72
N ALA A 286 3.18 12.86 -2.90
CA ALA A 286 2.95 14.24 -3.30
C ALA A 286 1.46 14.54 -3.49
N ALA A 287 1.00 15.63 -2.88
CA ALA A 287 -0.27 16.28 -3.20
C ALA A 287 -0.11 17.30 -4.34
N ALA A 288 -1.22 17.83 -4.85
CA ALA A 288 -1.17 18.95 -5.79
C ALA A 288 -0.54 20.20 -5.13
N PRO A 289 0.30 20.98 -5.84
CA PRO A 289 0.95 22.18 -5.29
C PRO A 289 -0.01 23.39 -5.21
N THR A 290 -1.27 23.15 -4.88
CA THR A 290 -2.35 24.14 -4.83
C THR A 290 -2.97 24.20 -3.44
N LEU A 291 -3.84 25.18 -3.21
CA LEU A 291 -4.62 25.30 -1.99
C LEU A 291 -6.11 25.00 -2.26
N PRO A 292 -6.83 24.42 -1.29
CA PRO A 292 -6.32 23.89 -0.02
C PRO A 292 -5.40 22.67 -0.23
N VAL A 293 -4.47 22.46 0.69
CA VAL A 293 -3.59 21.29 0.70
C VAL A 293 -4.42 20.07 1.09
N GLN A 294 -4.36 19.03 0.26
CA GLN A 294 -5.03 17.76 0.56
C GLN A 294 -4.53 17.22 1.90
N SER A 295 -5.47 17.02 2.83
CA SER A 295 -5.18 16.53 4.18
C SER A 295 -4.98 15.02 4.23
N SER A 296 -5.69 14.26 3.39
CA SER A 296 -5.56 12.80 3.37
C SER A 296 -4.27 12.35 2.67
N PRO A 297 -3.37 11.62 3.36
CA PRO A 297 -2.23 10.97 2.72
C PRO A 297 -2.63 9.91 1.68
N TYR A 298 -3.88 9.43 1.74
CA TYR A 298 -4.43 8.39 0.88
C TYR A 298 -5.13 8.95 -0.37
N TYR A 299 -5.12 10.27 -0.55
CA TYR A 299 -5.60 10.96 -1.76
C TYR A 299 -4.49 11.77 -2.46
N PRO A 300 -3.33 11.18 -2.77
CA PRO A 300 -2.22 11.93 -3.34
C PRO A 300 -2.42 12.24 -4.82
N ALA A 301 -1.79 13.31 -5.31
CA ALA A 301 -1.72 13.59 -6.75
C ALA A 301 -0.80 12.59 -7.47
N SER A 302 0.21 12.05 -6.77
CA SER A 302 1.05 10.96 -7.28
C SER A 302 1.57 10.07 -6.17
N ARG A 303 1.59 8.76 -6.39
CA ARG A 303 2.21 7.77 -5.50
C ARG A 303 3.71 7.55 -5.77
N ARG A 304 4.27 8.24 -6.77
CA ARG A 304 5.68 8.15 -7.15
C ARG A 304 6.54 9.18 -6.43
N PHE A 305 6.03 10.41 -6.31
CA PHE A 305 6.80 11.57 -5.87
C PHE A 305 6.54 11.90 -4.41
N LEU A 306 7.50 12.57 -3.75
CA LEU A 306 7.42 12.95 -2.34
C LEU A 306 6.68 14.28 -2.17
N SER A 307 5.96 14.44 -1.06
CA SER A 307 5.33 15.71 -0.71
C SER A 307 6.34 16.73 -0.16
N PRO A 308 6.52 17.88 -0.82
CA PRO A 308 7.37 18.95 -0.29
C PRO A 308 6.84 19.57 1.01
N LEU A 309 5.60 19.26 1.42
CA LEU A 309 5.02 19.69 2.69
C LEU A 309 5.86 19.24 3.90
N TYR A 310 6.54 18.10 3.80
CA TYR A 310 7.38 17.55 4.86
C TYR A 310 8.83 18.03 4.81
N LEU A 311 9.20 18.96 3.91
CA LEU A 311 10.53 19.55 3.94
C LEU A 311 10.71 20.43 5.17
N ARG A 312 11.89 20.39 5.78
CA ARG A 312 12.38 21.43 6.71
C ARG A 312 13.27 22.40 5.94
N PRO A 313 12.84 23.65 5.68
CA PRO A 313 13.66 24.62 4.94
C PRO A 313 15.04 24.89 5.56
N GLU A 314 15.12 24.91 6.90
CA GLU A 314 16.37 25.14 7.63
C GLU A 314 17.43 24.04 7.41
N ASP A 315 17.01 22.84 7.02
CA ASP A 315 17.89 21.68 6.81
C ASP A 315 18.33 21.54 5.35
N THR A 316 18.10 22.57 4.53
CA THR A 316 18.57 22.60 3.14
C THR A 316 20.00 23.16 3.05
N PRO A 317 20.85 22.66 2.13
CA PRO A 317 22.16 23.25 1.86
C PRO A 317 22.07 24.74 1.50
N GLU A 318 21.00 25.14 0.83
CA GLU A 318 20.73 26.52 0.44
C GLU A 318 20.51 27.43 1.66
N TYR A 319 19.83 26.98 2.71
CA TYR A 319 19.69 27.75 3.95
C TYR A 319 21.04 27.94 4.66
N ALA A 320 21.87 26.89 4.70
CA ALA A 320 23.20 26.98 5.29
C ALA A 320 24.11 27.97 4.54
N ALA A 321 23.97 28.06 3.21
CA ALA A 321 24.74 28.95 2.34
C ALA A 321 24.16 30.38 2.22
N ALA A 322 22.92 30.60 2.64
CA ALA A 322 22.22 31.86 2.49
C ALA A 322 22.83 33.00 3.33
N ASP A 323 22.70 34.23 2.82
CA ASP A 323 23.08 35.43 3.56
C ASP A 323 22.19 35.66 4.81
N ALA A 324 22.61 36.58 5.68
CA ALA A 324 21.91 36.86 6.92
C ALA A 324 20.47 37.37 6.71
N ALA A 325 20.21 38.11 5.62
CA ALA A 325 18.89 38.68 5.35
C ALA A 325 17.89 37.59 4.91
N THR A 326 18.34 36.71 4.01
CA THR A 326 17.57 35.56 3.54
C THR A 326 17.28 34.60 4.68
N ARG A 327 18.27 34.28 5.53
CA ARG A 327 18.03 33.44 6.72
C ARG A 327 17.02 34.06 7.67
N ALA A 328 17.15 35.34 8.00
CA ALA A 328 16.19 36.03 8.87
C ALA A 328 14.76 36.01 8.29
N ALA A 329 14.60 36.12 6.97
CA ALA A 329 13.29 35.99 6.31
C ALA A 329 12.73 34.57 6.41
N VAL A 330 13.55 33.55 6.17
CA VAL A 330 13.18 32.13 6.36
C VAL A 330 12.78 31.86 7.81
N ASP A 331 13.55 32.33 8.79
CA ASP A 331 13.27 32.16 10.21
C ASP A 331 11.97 32.87 10.63
N GLY A 332 11.65 34.01 10.01
CA GLY A 332 10.37 34.70 10.18
C GLY A 332 9.18 33.85 9.70
N HIS A 333 9.32 33.18 8.55
CA HIS A 333 8.32 32.22 8.08
C HIS A 333 8.22 30.98 8.98
N ALA A 334 9.35 30.51 9.53
CA ALA A 334 9.37 29.40 10.50
C ALA A 334 8.56 29.73 11.75
N ALA A 335 8.81 30.91 12.33
CA ALA A 335 8.08 31.38 13.51
C ALA A 335 6.57 31.51 13.24
N ALA A 336 6.18 32.06 12.08
CA ALA A 336 4.77 32.16 11.71
C ALA A 336 4.11 30.78 11.54
N ALA A 337 4.81 29.81 10.96
CA ALA A 337 4.28 28.45 10.78
C ALA A 337 4.19 27.67 12.11
N ARG A 338 5.10 27.89 13.06
CA ARG A 338 5.09 27.25 14.39
C ARG A 338 3.86 27.58 15.21
N GLU A 339 3.36 28.81 15.08
CA GLU A 339 2.14 29.27 15.75
C GLU A 339 0.86 28.93 14.97
N ALA A 340 0.96 28.37 13.76
CA ALA A 340 -0.17 28.11 12.89
C ALA A 340 -0.97 26.87 13.35
N HIS A 341 -2.10 27.12 13.99
CA HIS A 341 -3.08 26.11 14.33
C HIS A 341 -4.48 26.61 14.01
N LEU A 342 -5.39 25.67 13.76
CA LEU A 342 -6.82 25.95 13.62
C LEU A 342 -7.51 25.66 14.95
N ALA A 343 -8.22 26.65 15.48
CA ALA A 343 -9.12 26.39 16.61
C ALA A 343 -10.23 25.44 16.14
N ALA A 344 -10.51 24.39 16.92
CA ALA A 344 -11.62 23.49 16.64
C ALA A 344 -12.42 23.18 17.91
N ASP A 345 -13.73 23.33 17.77
CA ASP A 345 -14.70 23.00 18.81
C ASP A 345 -14.61 21.50 19.14
N GLY A 346 -14.27 21.17 20.38
CA GLY A 346 -14.27 19.80 20.90
C GLY A 346 -13.07 18.92 20.49
N PHE A 347 -12.12 19.41 19.68
CA PHE A 347 -10.91 18.66 19.27
C PHE A 347 -9.58 19.37 19.61
N GLY A 348 -9.65 20.57 20.19
CA GLY A 348 -8.47 21.40 20.49
C GLY A 348 -7.83 22.00 19.24
N GLU A 349 -6.56 22.38 19.34
CA GLU A 349 -5.78 22.91 18.22
C GLU A 349 -5.54 21.84 17.14
N LEU A 350 -5.95 22.14 15.90
CA LEU A 350 -5.74 21.28 14.73
C LEU A 350 -4.57 21.77 13.87
N ILE A 351 -3.98 20.84 13.13
CA ILE A 351 -2.94 21.12 12.13
C ILE A 351 -3.54 21.93 10.96
N ASP A 352 -2.90 23.06 10.65
CA ASP A 352 -3.21 23.93 9.51
C ASP A 352 -2.20 23.75 8.37
N ARG A 353 -2.45 22.76 7.50
CA ARG A 353 -1.57 22.48 6.36
C ARG A 353 -1.46 23.63 5.38
N ASP A 354 -2.50 24.44 5.22
CA ASP A 354 -2.52 25.55 4.26
C ASP A 354 -1.56 26.65 4.70
N THR A 355 -1.63 27.03 5.97
CA THR A 355 -0.74 28.06 6.54
C THR A 355 0.71 27.55 6.61
N VAL A 356 0.90 26.28 6.99
CA VAL A 356 2.22 25.63 6.95
C VAL A 356 2.80 25.64 5.54
N TRP A 357 2.03 25.21 4.54
CA TRP A 357 2.52 25.14 3.16
C TRP A 357 2.82 26.52 2.57
N LYS A 358 1.95 27.52 2.79
CA LYS A 358 2.22 28.90 2.38
C LYS A 358 3.54 29.41 2.93
N SER A 359 3.80 29.16 4.21
CA SER A 359 5.03 29.60 4.89
C SER A 359 6.25 28.86 4.35
N LYS A 360 6.20 27.51 4.27
CA LYS A 360 7.29 26.70 3.72
C LYS A 360 7.59 27.06 2.28
N ARG A 361 6.57 27.19 1.44
CA ARG A 361 6.73 27.58 0.03
C ARG A 361 7.41 28.93 -0.12
N ALA A 362 7.01 29.94 0.66
CA ALA A 362 7.65 31.26 0.61
C ALA A 362 9.14 31.19 0.97
N ALA A 363 9.49 30.46 2.04
CA ALA A 363 10.88 30.24 2.44
C ALA A 363 11.68 29.47 1.36
N LEU A 364 11.10 28.41 0.81
CA LEU A 364 11.72 27.58 -0.22
C LEU A 364 11.94 28.37 -1.53
N GLU A 365 11.03 29.27 -1.91
CA GLU A 365 11.20 30.15 -3.06
C GLU A 365 12.35 31.16 -2.86
N LEU A 366 12.53 31.69 -1.64
CA LEU A 366 13.68 32.54 -1.29
C LEU A 366 15.00 31.78 -1.41
N LEU A 367 15.06 30.57 -0.86
CA LEU A 367 16.25 29.71 -0.89
C LEU A 367 16.63 29.29 -2.30
N PHE A 368 15.64 28.94 -3.12
CA PHE A 368 15.85 28.60 -4.53
C PHE A 368 16.37 29.80 -5.33
N ALA A 369 15.77 30.98 -5.15
CA ALA A 369 16.20 32.20 -5.83
C ALA A 369 17.65 32.60 -5.49
N GLY A 370 18.07 32.35 -4.24
CA GLY A 370 19.45 32.57 -3.78
C GLY A 370 20.48 31.56 -4.28
N SER A 371 20.05 30.52 -5.01
CA SER A 371 20.90 29.37 -5.38
C SER A 371 20.90 29.08 -6.89
N PRO A 372 21.55 29.93 -7.71
CA PRO A 372 21.59 29.77 -9.16
C PRO A 372 22.11 28.38 -9.58
N GLY A 373 21.37 27.69 -10.44
CA GLY A 373 21.74 26.36 -10.94
C GLY A 373 21.26 25.18 -10.07
N ALA A 374 20.67 25.42 -8.89
CA ALA A 374 20.15 24.37 -8.03
C ALA A 374 19.04 23.51 -8.71
N GLY A 375 18.33 24.07 -9.68
CA GLY A 375 17.31 23.37 -10.50
C GLY A 375 17.84 22.67 -11.76
N ALA A 376 19.13 22.80 -12.11
CA ALA A 376 19.70 22.26 -13.34
C ALA A 376 20.28 20.83 -13.20
N ALA A 377 20.23 20.25 -12.01
CA ALA A 377 20.93 18.99 -11.70
C ALA A 377 20.11 17.73 -12.09
N GLY A 378 20.36 17.19 -13.28
CA GLY A 378 20.52 15.75 -13.54
C GLY A 378 19.44 14.72 -13.16
N ALA A 379 18.20 15.09 -12.84
CA ALA A 379 17.17 14.07 -12.55
C ALA A 379 16.53 13.48 -13.81
N GLY A 380 15.97 12.29 -13.65
CA GLY A 380 15.34 11.53 -14.73
C GLY A 380 14.13 12.22 -15.35
N ALA A 381 13.80 11.83 -16.58
CA ALA A 381 12.71 12.41 -17.37
C ALA A 381 11.35 12.46 -16.62
N GLU A 382 11.10 11.50 -15.73
CA GLU A 382 9.86 11.42 -14.94
C GLU A 382 9.71 12.55 -13.92
N VAL A 383 10.81 12.94 -13.25
CA VAL A 383 10.78 14.07 -12.30
C VAL A 383 10.53 15.38 -13.05
N ALA A 384 11.15 15.55 -14.22
CA ALA A 384 10.94 16.72 -15.07
C ALA A 384 9.48 16.82 -15.56
N GLU A 385 8.85 15.67 -15.86
CA GLU A 385 7.45 15.62 -16.24
C GLU A 385 6.50 15.95 -15.08
N PHE A 386 6.76 15.41 -13.88
CA PHE A 386 6.02 15.76 -12.68
C PHE A 386 6.16 17.25 -12.34
N ALA A 387 7.37 17.80 -12.43
CA ALA A 387 7.61 19.22 -12.21
C ALA A 387 6.87 20.11 -13.22
N LEU A 388 6.76 19.67 -14.49
CA LEU A 388 5.89 20.32 -15.47
C LEU A 388 4.43 20.27 -15.06
N TRP A 389 3.93 19.12 -14.62
CA TRP A 389 2.56 19.00 -14.12
C TRP A 389 2.32 19.95 -12.94
N CYS A 390 3.25 20.02 -11.98
CA CYS A 390 3.16 20.93 -10.84
C CYS A 390 3.07 22.41 -11.27
N ALA A 391 3.92 22.83 -12.22
CA ALA A 391 3.90 24.19 -12.75
C ALA A 391 2.59 24.51 -13.50
N LEU A 392 2.04 23.54 -14.22
CA LEU A 392 0.74 23.67 -14.88
C LEU A 392 -0.41 23.72 -13.87
N ALA A 393 -0.35 22.90 -12.81
CA ALA A 393 -1.35 22.87 -11.74
C ALA A 393 -1.41 24.20 -10.97
N GLU A 394 -0.27 24.84 -10.72
CA GLU A 394 -0.23 26.18 -10.14
C GLU A 394 -0.93 27.23 -11.01
N ARG A 395 -0.80 27.10 -12.35
CA ARG A 395 -1.36 28.06 -13.30
C ARG A 395 -2.85 27.84 -13.57
N HIS A 396 -3.28 26.59 -13.67
CA HIS A 396 -4.62 26.23 -14.15
C HIS A 396 -5.50 25.55 -13.08
N GLY A 397 -4.98 25.35 -11.87
CA GLY A 397 -5.63 24.56 -10.81
C GLY A 397 -5.22 23.08 -10.87
N ALA A 398 -5.46 22.35 -9.77
CA ALA A 398 -5.05 20.94 -9.63
C ALA A 398 -5.69 20.01 -10.66
N ASP A 399 -6.92 20.31 -11.09
CA ASP A 399 -7.66 19.43 -11.99
C ASP A 399 -7.22 19.58 -13.45
N TRP A 400 -6.38 18.67 -13.92
CA TRP A 400 -5.90 18.69 -15.30
C TRP A 400 -7.02 18.53 -16.34
N ARG A 401 -8.18 17.97 -15.98
CA ARG A 401 -9.29 17.69 -16.90
C ARG A 401 -9.96 18.97 -17.39
N VAL A 402 -9.81 20.09 -16.66
CA VAL A 402 -10.32 21.41 -17.02
C VAL A 402 -9.26 22.33 -17.64
N TRP A 403 -8.03 21.86 -17.81
CA TRP A 403 -6.96 22.62 -18.48
C TRP A 403 -7.26 22.84 -19.97
N PRO A 404 -6.59 23.81 -20.64
CA PRO A 404 -6.67 23.96 -22.09
C PRO A 404 -6.42 22.64 -22.82
N ALA A 405 -7.25 22.33 -23.83
CA ALA A 405 -7.26 21.02 -24.49
C ALA A 405 -5.86 20.52 -24.94
N PRO A 406 -4.97 21.34 -25.53
CA PRO A 406 -3.64 20.88 -25.91
C PRO A 406 -2.76 20.42 -24.72
N LEU A 407 -2.91 21.03 -23.55
CA LEU A 407 -2.18 20.66 -22.33
C LEU A 407 -2.83 19.48 -21.61
N ARG A 408 -4.18 19.51 -21.55
CA ARG A 408 -4.98 18.39 -21.08
C ARG A 408 -4.60 17.14 -21.86
N ASP A 409 -4.66 17.17 -23.19
CA ASP A 409 -4.45 16.02 -24.08
C ASP A 409 -2.97 15.79 -24.42
N ARG A 410 -2.07 16.51 -23.74
CA ARG A 410 -0.62 16.29 -23.75
C ARG A 410 -0.01 16.37 -25.16
N GLU A 411 -0.48 17.33 -25.96
CA GLU A 411 0.06 17.58 -27.28
C GLU A 411 1.56 17.97 -27.17
N PRO A 412 2.47 17.27 -27.88
CA PRO A 412 3.91 17.47 -27.70
C PRO A 412 4.38 18.92 -27.88
N ALA A 413 3.80 19.64 -28.85
CA ALA A 413 4.14 21.04 -29.11
C ALA A 413 3.68 21.97 -27.97
N ALA A 414 2.49 21.73 -27.40
CA ALA A 414 1.97 22.50 -26.29
C ALA A 414 2.79 22.26 -25.01
N LEU A 415 3.19 21.01 -24.75
CA LEU A 415 4.06 20.69 -23.61
C LEU A 415 5.46 21.30 -23.76
N ALA A 416 6.03 21.30 -24.97
CA ALA A 416 7.32 21.94 -25.22
C ALA A 416 7.27 23.47 -25.03
N ALA A 417 6.19 24.11 -25.49
CA ALA A 417 5.94 25.52 -25.26
C ALA A 417 5.78 25.82 -23.76
N ALA A 418 4.96 25.03 -23.05
CA ALA A 418 4.77 25.19 -21.61
C ALA A 418 6.06 24.99 -20.82
N ARG A 419 6.91 24.00 -21.17
CA ARG A 419 8.22 23.82 -20.53
C ARG A 419 9.13 25.04 -20.69
N SER A 420 9.09 25.67 -21.87
CA SER A 420 9.90 26.85 -22.15
C SER A 420 9.37 28.07 -21.40
N GLU A 421 8.04 28.24 -21.38
CA GLU A 421 7.39 29.37 -20.72
C GLU A 421 7.45 29.29 -19.18
N LEU A 422 7.36 28.08 -18.62
CA LEU A 422 7.34 27.82 -17.18
C LEU A 422 8.69 27.33 -16.64
N ALA A 423 9.78 27.53 -17.37
CA ALA A 423 11.08 26.93 -17.07
C ALA A 423 11.52 27.10 -15.61
N ASP A 424 11.38 28.31 -15.05
CA ASP A 424 11.76 28.59 -13.65
C ASP A 424 10.88 27.85 -12.64
N ARG A 425 9.58 27.72 -12.90
CA ARG A 425 8.66 26.96 -12.03
C ARG A 425 8.89 25.46 -12.13
N VAL A 426 9.18 24.96 -13.33
CA VAL A 426 9.59 23.55 -13.53
C VAL A 426 10.89 23.28 -12.77
N ALA A 427 11.88 24.17 -12.87
CA ALA A 427 13.15 24.04 -12.14
C ALA A 427 12.94 24.09 -10.62
N PHE A 428 12.04 24.92 -10.11
CA PHE A 428 11.68 24.98 -8.69
C PHE A 428 11.06 23.66 -8.19
N HIS A 429 10.05 23.12 -8.88
CA HIS A 429 9.40 21.86 -8.47
C HIS A 429 10.34 20.65 -8.58
N HIS A 430 11.22 20.67 -9.58
CA HIS A 430 12.29 19.70 -9.68
C HIS A 430 13.25 19.78 -8.49
N TRP A 431 13.68 20.99 -8.11
CA TRP A 431 14.53 21.22 -6.94
C TRP A 431 13.86 20.75 -5.65
N LEU A 432 12.56 21.01 -5.46
CA LEU A 432 11.80 20.52 -4.31
C LEU A 432 11.86 18.99 -4.16
N GLN A 433 11.68 18.25 -5.27
CA GLN A 433 11.80 16.79 -5.24
C GLN A 433 13.21 16.36 -4.85
N ALA A 434 14.25 17.00 -5.39
CA ALA A 434 15.63 16.68 -5.04
C ALA A 434 15.94 16.94 -3.55
N ARG A 435 15.40 18.01 -2.94
CA ARG A 435 15.55 18.27 -1.50
C ARG A 435 14.74 17.28 -0.66
N ALA A 436 13.55 16.89 -1.12
CA ALA A 436 12.71 15.93 -0.42
C ALA A 436 13.38 14.54 -0.38
N GLU A 437 13.92 14.09 -1.51
CA GLU A 437 14.70 12.83 -1.58
C GLU A 437 15.92 12.87 -0.64
N GLN A 438 16.63 14.01 -0.57
CA GLN A 438 17.77 14.16 0.33
C GLN A 438 17.38 14.04 1.81
N GLN A 439 16.30 14.69 2.24
CA GLN A 439 15.87 14.64 3.65
C GLN A 439 15.28 13.27 4.02
N VAL A 440 14.53 12.62 3.13
CA VAL A 440 14.04 11.25 3.37
C VAL A 440 15.20 10.25 3.42
N ALA A 441 16.18 10.37 2.52
CA ALA A 441 17.38 9.55 2.56
C ALA A 441 18.19 9.77 3.86
N ALA A 442 18.26 11.01 4.35
CA ALA A 442 18.89 11.32 5.63
C ALA A 442 18.16 10.65 6.80
N ALA A 443 16.83 10.59 6.78
CA ALA A 443 16.05 9.90 7.81
C ALA A 443 16.27 8.37 7.79
N GLN A 444 16.34 7.74 6.60
CA GLN A 444 16.70 6.33 6.49
C GLN A 444 18.13 6.07 6.96
N ALA A 445 19.10 6.92 6.58
CA ALA A 445 20.48 6.80 7.03
C ALA A 445 20.60 6.96 8.55
N ALA A 446 19.80 7.84 9.17
CA ALA A 446 19.73 7.97 10.62
C ALA A 446 19.20 6.69 11.29
N ALA A 447 18.19 6.04 10.71
CA ALA A 447 17.67 4.77 11.19
C ALA A 447 18.73 3.66 11.14
N GLU A 448 19.44 3.53 10.01
CA GLU A 448 20.51 2.56 9.83
C GLU A 448 21.68 2.82 10.78
N ALA A 449 22.10 4.07 10.93
CA ALA A 449 23.17 4.47 11.85
C ALA A 449 22.81 4.19 13.32
N ALA A 450 21.53 4.29 13.67
CA ALA A 450 21.02 3.93 15.01
C ALA A 450 20.91 2.40 15.21
N GLY A 451 21.16 1.59 14.18
CA GLY A 451 21.16 0.13 14.26
C GLY A 451 19.80 -0.54 14.03
N MET A 452 18.83 0.21 13.48
CA MET A 452 17.55 -0.36 13.05
C MET A 452 17.80 -1.35 11.90
N ARG A 453 17.22 -2.56 11.96
CA ARG A 453 17.38 -3.54 10.88
C ARG A 453 16.73 -3.05 9.59
N VAL A 454 15.47 -2.63 9.67
CA VAL A 454 14.68 -2.21 8.50
C VAL A 454 14.75 -0.70 8.31
N GLY A 455 14.65 0.05 9.42
CA GLY A 455 14.51 1.49 9.36
C GLY A 455 13.11 1.88 8.93
N ILE A 456 12.99 2.78 7.94
CA ILE A 456 11.71 3.33 7.51
C ILE A 456 10.96 2.30 6.64
N VAL A 457 9.71 2.04 7.02
CA VAL A 457 8.73 1.32 6.20
C VAL A 457 7.74 2.36 5.68
N HIS A 458 7.73 2.56 4.36
CA HIS A 458 6.80 3.49 3.72
C HIS A 458 5.44 2.84 3.53
N ASP A 459 4.37 3.62 3.67
CA ASP A 459 3.02 3.18 3.36
C ASP A 459 2.58 3.63 1.96
N LEU A 460 2.10 2.69 1.16
CA LEU A 460 1.67 2.90 -0.22
C LEU A 460 0.14 2.94 -0.27
N ALA A 461 -0.40 4.15 -0.44
CA ALA A 461 -1.83 4.37 -0.61
C ALA A 461 -2.43 3.56 -1.78
N VAL A 462 -3.69 3.16 -1.64
CA VAL A 462 -4.43 2.36 -2.63
C VAL A 462 -4.57 3.02 -4.00
N GLY A 463 -4.66 4.35 -4.06
CA GLY A 463 -4.93 5.10 -5.29
C GLY A 463 -4.39 6.52 -5.31
N VAL A 464 -4.90 7.30 -6.26
CA VAL A 464 -4.48 8.70 -6.51
C VAL A 464 -5.71 9.58 -6.74
N ASP A 465 -5.55 10.88 -6.59
CA ASP A 465 -6.50 11.88 -7.03
C ASP A 465 -6.85 11.65 -8.53
N PRO A 466 -8.13 11.54 -8.93
CA PRO A 466 -8.54 11.40 -10.33
C PRO A 466 -8.08 12.57 -11.22
N ALA A 467 -7.79 13.72 -10.62
CA ALA A 467 -7.23 14.91 -11.22
C ALA A 467 -5.71 15.08 -10.99
N GLY A 468 -5.05 14.07 -10.42
CA GLY A 468 -3.64 14.11 -10.05
C GLY A 468 -2.65 13.99 -11.22
N ALA A 469 -1.36 14.08 -10.88
CA ALA A 469 -0.26 13.95 -11.82
C ALA A 469 -0.20 12.56 -12.46
N ASP A 470 -0.47 11.51 -11.68
CA ASP A 470 -0.39 10.13 -12.19
C ASP A 470 -1.49 9.85 -13.23
N THR A 471 -2.71 10.35 -13.03
CA THR A 471 -3.81 10.18 -14.01
C THR A 471 -3.65 11.08 -15.23
N TRP A 472 -2.88 12.17 -15.12
CA TRP A 472 -2.48 12.95 -16.29
C TRP A 472 -1.40 12.23 -17.11
N ALA A 473 -0.36 11.70 -16.45
CA ALA A 473 0.79 11.09 -17.11
C ALA A 473 0.46 9.72 -17.73
N ASP A 474 -0.24 8.85 -16.99
CA ASP A 474 -0.54 7.47 -17.38
C ASP A 474 -2.06 7.27 -17.60
N ARG A 475 -2.75 8.26 -18.23
CA ARG A 475 -4.22 8.31 -18.37
C ARG A 475 -4.87 6.98 -18.76
N ASP A 476 -4.35 6.32 -19.80
CA ASP A 476 -4.92 5.10 -20.34
C ASP A 476 -4.84 3.90 -19.37
N ALA A 477 -3.94 3.97 -18.38
CA ALA A 477 -3.82 2.94 -17.37
C ALA A 477 -4.91 3.05 -16.28
N TYR A 478 -5.63 4.16 -16.18
CA TYR A 478 -6.67 4.38 -15.15
C TYR A 478 -8.09 4.36 -15.74
N ALA A 479 -9.06 3.85 -14.99
CA ALA A 479 -10.48 3.95 -15.31
C ALA A 479 -11.07 5.23 -14.68
N VAL A 480 -10.78 6.38 -15.29
CA VAL A 480 -11.34 7.67 -14.85
C VAL A 480 -12.86 7.67 -15.07
N GLY A 481 -13.63 7.99 -14.03
CA GLY A 481 -15.10 7.88 -14.01
C GLY A 481 -15.64 6.69 -13.20
N VAL A 482 -14.72 5.85 -12.68
CA VAL A 482 -14.99 4.88 -11.62
C VAL A 482 -14.32 5.39 -10.34
N SER A 483 -14.95 5.07 -9.21
CA SER A 483 -14.35 5.21 -7.90
C SER A 483 -14.05 3.85 -7.28
N ILE A 484 -12.92 3.71 -6.61
CA ILE A 484 -12.62 2.59 -5.73
C ILE A 484 -13.36 2.81 -4.42
N GLY A 485 -13.85 1.73 -3.82
CA GLY A 485 -14.39 1.77 -2.47
C GLY A 485 -14.37 0.43 -1.78
N ALA A 486 -15.34 0.23 -0.89
CA ALA A 486 -15.62 -1.05 -0.26
C ALA A 486 -17.13 -1.29 -0.21
N PRO A 487 -17.59 -2.54 -0.37
CA PRO A 487 -18.99 -2.86 -0.13
C PRO A 487 -19.36 -2.63 1.35
N PRO A 488 -20.65 -2.57 1.70
CA PRO A 488 -21.09 -2.49 3.09
C PRO A 488 -20.51 -3.60 3.98
N ASP A 489 -19.99 -3.23 5.15
CA ASP A 489 -19.40 -4.14 6.15
C ASP A 489 -19.91 -3.85 7.58
N THR A 490 -19.43 -4.61 8.57
CA THR A 490 -19.85 -4.51 9.98
C THR A 490 -19.53 -3.15 10.61
N PHE A 491 -18.39 -2.54 10.26
CA PHE A 491 -17.95 -1.24 10.78
C PHE A 491 -18.46 -0.06 9.94
N ASN A 492 -18.56 -0.23 8.63
CA ASN A 492 -19.00 0.76 7.65
C ASN A 492 -20.26 0.24 6.94
N GLN A 493 -21.39 0.32 7.65
CA GLN A 493 -22.66 -0.28 7.26
C GLN A 493 -23.27 0.29 5.97
N GLN A 494 -22.74 1.41 5.46
CA GLN A 494 -23.16 2.04 4.20
C GLN A 494 -22.20 1.74 3.02
N GLY A 495 -21.12 1.00 3.27
CA GLY A 495 -19.99 0.88 2.36
C GLY A 495 -19.14 2.15 2.36
N GLN A 496 -18.12 2.19 1.51
CA GLN A 496 -17.22 3.33 1.38
C GLN A 496 -17.02 3.67 -0.09
N ASP A 497 -16.92 4.97 -0.39
CA ASP A 497 -16.51 5.50 -1.69
C ASP A 497 -15.29 6.38 -1.45
N TRP A 498 -14.12 5.97 -1.93
CA TRP A 498 -12.86 6.65 -1.65
C TRP A 498 -12.54 7.76 -2.66
N GLY A 499 -13.31 7.88 -3.74
CA GLY A 499 -13.12 8.89 -4.78
C GLY A 499 -11.86 8.72 -5.64
N LEU A 500 -11.26 7.52 -5.68
CA LEU A 500 -9.99 7.21 -6.35
C LEU A 500 -10.25 6.39 -7.62
N PRO A 501 -9.62 6.66 -8.78
CA PRO A 501 -9.80 5.82 -9.95
C PRO A 501 -8.97 4.53 -9.85
N PRO A 502 -9.53 3.36 -10.20
CA PRO A 502 -8.77 2.12 -10.29
C PRO A 502 -7.88 2.08 -11.53
N TRP A 503 -6.88 1.21 -11.49
CA TRP A 503 -6.16 0.80 -12.69
C TRP A 503 -7.11 0.03 -13.63
N ARG A 504 -6.99 0.22 -14.94
CA ARG A 504 -7.61 -0.65 -15.94
C ARG A 504 -6.78 -1.94 -16.07
N PRO A 505 -7.31 -3.13 -15.71
CA PRO A 505 -6.52 -4.36 -15.70
C PRO A 505 -5.90 -4.68 -17.07
N ASP A 506 -6.67 -4.53 -18.14
CA ASP A 506 -6.25 -4.80 -19.52
C ASP A 506 -5.13 -3.85 -19.99
N ARG A 507 -5.23 -2.56 -19.63
CA ARG A 507 -4.26 -1.54 -20.02
C ARG A 507 -2.99 -1.64 -19.20
N LEU A 508 -3.09 -1.87 -17.90
CA LEU A 508 -1.94 -2.06 -17.03
C LEU A 508 -1.13 -3.29 -17.48
N ALA A 509 -1.80 -4.42 -17.74
CA ALA A 509 -1.16 -5.62 -18.27
C ALA A 509 -0.48 -5.36 -19.63
N ALA A 510 -1.13 -4.62 -20.54
CA ALA A 510 -0.55 -4.33 -21.85
C ALA A 510 0.78 -3.54 -21.79
N THR A 511 1.03 -2.81 -20.70
CA THR A 511 2.30 -2.08 -20.47
C THR A 511 3.39 -2.91 -19.77
N GLY A 512 3.15 -4.19 -19.52
CA GLY A 512 4.04 -5.00 -18.67
C GLY A 512 4.08 -4.49 -17.23
N TYR A 513 2.95 -3.92 -16.76
CA TYR A 513 2.79 -3.32 -15.43
C TYR A 513 3.79 -2.19 -15.13
N ALA A 514 4.30 -1.51 -16.16
CA ALA A 514 5.31 -0.48 -15.99
C ALA A 514 4.90 0.65 -15.01
N PRO A 515 3.67 1.22 -15.04
CA PRO A 515 3.26 2.22 -14.05
C PRO A 515 3.34 1.71 -12.60
N LEU A 516 2.86 0.49 -12.33
CA LEU A 516 2.91 -0.16 -11.02
C LEU A 516 4.35 -0.36 -10.55
N ARG A 517 5.22 -0.87 -11.44
CA ARG A 517 6.63 -1.13 -11.11
C ARG A 517 7.41 0.13 -10.79
N ARG A 518 7.26 1.18 -11.59
CA ARG A 518 7.92 2.48 -11.34
C ARG A 518 7.50 3.08 -10.01
N MET A 519 6.21 2.99 -9.68
CA MET A 519 5.68 3.43 -8.38
C MET A 519 6.27 2.64 -7.22
N ILE A 520 6.26 1.31 -7.28
CA ILE A 520 6.83 0.47 -6.21
C ILE A 520 8.33 0.75 -6.04
N ALA A 521 9.08 0.80 -7.15
CA ALA A 521 10.51 1.08 -7.12
C ALA A 521 10.83 2.46 -6.52
N ALA A 522 10.04 3.50 -6.85
CA ALA A 522 10.23 4.83 -6.30
C ALA A 522 10.03 4.88 -4.78
N VAL A 523 9.03 4.18 -4.25
CA VAL A 523 8.78 4.14 -2.81
C VAL A 523 9.82 3.30 -2.07
N LEU A 524 10.15 2.11 -2.62
CA LEU A 524 11.15 1.22 -2.04
C LEU A 524 12.57 1.80 -2.06
N GLY A 525 12.89 2.69 -2.98
CA GLY A 525 14.19 3.38 -3.01
C GLY A 525 14.45 4.31 -1.81
N ARG A 526 13.46 4.50 -0.93
CA ARG A 526 13.48 5.50 0.16
C ARG A 526 13.45 4.91 1.56
N GLY A 527 13.49 3.59 1.72
CA GLY A 527 13.42 2.92 3.02
C GLY A 527 13.65 1.42 2.93
N GLY A 528 13.70 0.72 4.06
CA GLY A 528 13.93 -0.72 4.11
C GLY A 528 12.67 -1.59 3.98
N GLY A 529 11.49 -1.00 3.86
CA GLY A 529 10.27 -1.76 3.66
C GLY A 529 9.09 -0.98 3.08
N LEU A 530 8.07 -1.74 2.68
CA LEU A 530 6.82 -1.23 2.12
C LEU A 530 5.63 -1.89 2.82
N ARG A 531 4.70 -1.09 3.34
CA ARG A 531 3.32 -1.49 3.59
C ARG A 531 2.50 -1.14 2.36
N VAL A 532 1.80 -2.11 1.78
CA VAL A 532 0.84 -1.88 0.71
C VAL A 532 -0.53 -1.80 1.34
N ASP A 533 -1.10 -0.60 1.33
CA ASP A 533 -2.46 -0.35 1.79
C ASP A 533 -3.46 -1.08 0.90
N HIS A 534 -4.44 -1.74 1.52
CA HIS A 534 -5.45 -2.55 0.85
C HIS A 534 -4.83 -3.50 -0.20
N ILE A 535 -3.98 -4.45 0.24
CA ILE A 535 -3.27 -5.39 -0.66
C ILE A 535 -4.23 -6.18 -1.55
N LEU A 536 -5.49 -6.31 -1.12
CA LEU A 536 -6.57 -6.88 -1.90
C LEU A 536 -6.71 -6.22 -3.26
N GLY A 537 -6.32 -4.95 -3.42
CA GLY A 537 -6.30 -4.24 -4.69
C GLY A 537 -5.39 -4.85 -5.77
N LEU A 538 -4.49 -5.78 -5.41
CA LEU A 538 -3.72 -6.59 -6.36
C LEU A 538 -4.49 -7.83 -6.85
N PHE A 539 -5.58 -8.19 -6.17
CA PHE A 539 -6.46 -9.33 -6.49
C PHE A 539 -7.77 -8.87 -7.10
N ARG A 540 -8.44 -7.91 -6.45
CA ARG A 540 -9.72 -7.33 -6.87
C ARG A 540 -9.94 -5.97 -6.19
N LEU A 541 -10.66 -5.07 -6.86
CA LEU A 541 -11.14 -3.83 -6.25
C LEU A 541 -12.65 -3.70 -6.42
N TRP A 542 -13.32 -3.11 -5.44
CA TRP A 542 -14.72 -2.73 -5.55
C TRP A 542 -14.83 -1.45 -6.38
N TRP A 543 -15.37 -1.57 -7.59
CA TRP A 543 -15.55 -0.48 -8.54
C TRP A 543 -16.96 0.07 -8.41
N ILE A 544 -17.06 1.36 -8.14
CA ILE A 544 -18.30 2.11 -8.03
C ILE A 544 -18.41 3.03 -9.25
N PRO A 545 -19.35 2.78 -10.18
CA PRO A 545 -19.62 3.73 -11.25
C PRO A 545 -20.02 5.11 -10.68
N ALA A 546 -19.58 6.19 -11.34
CA ALA A 546 -19.90 7.54 -10.88
C ALA A 546 -21.40 7.74 -10.63
N GLY A 547 -21.73 8.26 -9.44
CA GLY A 547 -23.10 8.54 -9.02
C GLY A 547 -23.93 7.31 -8.59
N ALA A 548 -23.37 6.11 -8.58
CA ALA A 548 -24.09 4.90 -8.14
C ALA A 548 -24.21 4.77 -6.61
N GLY A 549 -23.28 5.38 -5.85
CA GLY A 549 -23.18 5.23 -4.40
C GLY A 549 -22.45 3.93 -3.99
N ALA A 550 -21.86 3.94 -2.81
CA ALA A 550 -20.90 2.91 -2.35
C ALA A 550 -21.45 1.47 -2.39
N GLY A 551 -22.73 1.27 -2.06
CA GLY A 551 -23.37 -0.05 -2.07
C GLY A 551 -23.66 -0.63 -3.46
N ASN A 552 -23.54 0.14 -4.54
CA ASN A 552 -23.94 -0.25 -5.89
C ASN A 552 -22.74 -0.49 -6.83
N GLY A 553 -21.58 -0.85 -6.26
CA GLY A 553 -20.40 -1.26 -7.03
C GLY A 553 -20.39 -2.76 -7.38
N THR A 554 -19.25 -3.20 -7.92
CA THR A 554 -18.94 -4.62 -8.10
C THR A 554 -17.43 -4.86 -8.03
N TYR A 555 -17.00 -6.08 -7.71
CA TYR A 555 -15.59 -6.44 -7.77
C TYR A 555 -15.10 -6.59 -9.21
N VAL A 556 -13.94 -5.99 -9.50
CA VAL A 556 -13.15 -6.22 -10.71
C VAL A 556 -11.84 -6.88 -10.33
N ARG A 557 -11.57 -8.04 -10.94
CA ARG A 557 -10.36 -8.84 -10.69
C ARG A 557 -9.14 -8.31 -11.44
N TYR A 558 -7.99 -8.46 -10.81
CA TYR A 558 -6.66 -8.23 -11.35
C TYR A 558 -5.88 -9.54 -11.45
N ASP A 559 -4.81 -9.54 -12.24
CA ASP A 559 -3.86 -10.65 -12.29
C ASP A 559 -2.93 -10.57 -11.08
N ALA A 560 -3.35 -11.19 -9.97
CA ALA A 560 -2.62 -11.18 -8.71
C ALA A 560 -1.24 -11.84 -8.83
N GLU A 561 -1.08 -12.88 -9.64
CA GLU A 561 0.22 -13.55 -9.81
C GLU A 561 1.21 -12.61 -10.49
N ALA A 562 0.78 -11.89 -11.54
CA ALA A 562 1.59 -10.88 -12.19
C ALA A 562 1.89 -9.69 -11.25
N MET A 563 0.87 -9.15 -10.57
CA MET A 563 1.03 -7.97 -9.71
C MET A 563 1.88 -8.24 -8.47
N LEU A 564 1.72 -9.39 -7.81
CA LEU A 564 2.59 -9.82 -6.71
C LEU A 564 3.99 -10.18 -7.19
N GLY A 565 4.12 -10.77 -8.38
CA GLY A 565 5.41 -11.02 -9.00
C GLY A 565 6.21 -9.75 -9.25
N VAL A 566 5.57 -8.70 -9.80
CA VAL A 566 6.26 -7.42 -10.01
C VAL A 566 6.57 -6.69 -8.70
N LEU A 567 5.71 -6.81 -7.69
CA LEU A 567 5.99 -6.34 -6.33
C LEU A 567 7.23 -7.05 -5.76
N ALA A 568 7.30 -8.37 -5.91
CA ALA A 568 8.43 -9.18 -5.47
C ALA A 568 9.72 -8.83 -6.22
N LEU A 569 9.64 -8.54 -7.53
CA LEU A 569 10.78 -8.10 -8.33
C LEU A 569 11.37 -6.79 -7.80
N GLU A 570 10.54 -5.77 -7.58
CA GLU A 570 11.03 -4.47 -7.11
C GLU A 570 11.48 -4.53 -5.64
N ALA A 571 10.81 -5.33 -4.79
CA ALA A 571 11.26 -5.62 -3.43
C ALA A 571 12.61 -6.34 -3.38
N ALA A 572 12.84 -7.33 -4.26
CA ALA A 572 14.10 -8.05 -4.36
C ALA A 572 15.26 -7.13 -4.76
N LYS A 573 15.02 -6.18 -5.68
CA LYS A 573 16.03 -5.18 -6.08
C LYS A 573 16.40 -4.24 -4.94
N ALA A 574 15.43 -3.86 -4.10
CA ALA A 574 15.63 -2.97 -2.98
C ALA A 574 16.16 -3.67 -1.71
N GLY A 575 16.08 -5.01 -1.66
CA GLY A 575 16.38 -5.75 -0.42
C GLY A 575 15.37 -5.43 0.69
N ALA A 576 14.13 -5.13 0.33
CA ALA A 576 13.12 -4.58 1.25
C ALA A 576 12.09 -5.63 1.65
N LEU A 577 11.57 -5.51 2.89
CA LEU A 577 10.41 -6.29 3.30
C LEU A 577 9.12 -5.72 2.74
N VAL A 578 8.11 -6.59 2.59
CA VAL A 578 6.78 -6.18 2.13
C VAL A 578 5.73 -6.69 3.10
N VAL A 579 4.84 -5.78 3.49
CA VAL A 579 3.63 -6.08 4.26
C VAL A 579 2.43 -5.70 3.42
N GLY A 580 1.49 -6.63 3.25
CA GLY A 580 0.18 -6.32 2.69
C GLY A 580 -0.83 -6.13 3.81
N GLU A 581 -1.54 -5.00 3.82
CA GLU A 581 -2.72 -4.88 4.67
C GLU A 581 -3.85 -5.73 4.09
N ASP A 582 -4.17 -6.83 4.79
CA ASP A 582 -5.12 -7.87 4.41
C ASP A 582 -6.34 -7.93 5.34
N LEU A 583 -6.96 -6.78 5.62
CA LEU A 583 -8.15 -6.66 6.47
C LEU A 583 -9.45 -6.52 5.64
N GLY A 584 -10.59 -6.69 6.30
CA GLY A 584 -11.92 -6.57 5.68
C GLY A 584 -12.43 -7.87 5.05
N THR A 585 -13.18 -7.77 3.95
CA THR A 585 -13.78 -8.92 3.25
C THR A 585 -12.76 -9.59 2.31
N VAL A 586 -11.93 -10.44 2.90
CA VAL A 586 -10.78 -11.10 2.27
C VAL A 586 -11.17 -12.47 1.69
N GLU A 587 -10.74 -12.80 0.47
CA GLU A 587 -10.94 -14.16 -0.08
C GLU A 587 -10.04 -15.16 0.67
N PRO A 588 -10.52 -16.39 0.98
CA PRO A 588 -9.75 -17.36 1.78
C PRO A 588 -8.34 -17.68 1.27
N THR A 589 -8.11 -17.53 -0.04
CA THR A 589 -6.83 -17.81 -0.69
C THR A 589 -5.81 -16.67 -0.57
N VAL A 590 -6.21 -15.47 -0.12
CA VAL A 590 -5.31 -14.30 -0.09
C VAL A 590 -4.16 -14.55 0.88
N ALA A 591 -4.44 -14.97 2.11
CA ALA A 591 -3.42 -15.18 3.12
C ALA A 591 -2.36 -16.21 2.71
N THR A 592 -2.78 -17.32 2.09
CA THR A 592 -1.86 -18.35 1.57
C THR A 592 -1.07 -17.83 0.38
N THR A 593 -1.72 -17.09 -0.53
CA THR A 593 -1.03 -16.49 -1.70
C THR A 593 0.03 -15.47 -1.27
N LEU A 594 -0.26 -14.60 -0.30
CA LEU A 594 0.72 -13.65 0.24
C LEU A 594 1.91 -14.38 0.87
N ALA A 595 1.64 -15.44 1.65
CA ALA A 595 2.68 -16.25 2.26
C ALA A 595 3.60 -16.92 1.22
N ASP A 596 3.02 -17.49 0.14
CA ASP A 596 3.76 -18.09 -0.97
C ASP A 596 4.67 -17.07 -1.67
N PHE A 597 4.18 -15.84 -1.85
CA PHE A 597 4.95 -14.72 -2.39
C PHE A 597 5.89 -14.06 -1.37
N GLY A 598 5.96 -14.56 -0.13
CA GLY A 598 6.85 -14.00 0.91
C GLY A 598 6.41 -12.65 1.48
N VAL A 599 5.19 -12.21 1.19
CA VAL A 599 4.58 -10.98 1.74
C VAL A 599 4.05 -11.26 3.15
N LEU A 600 4.30 -10.36 4.10
CA LEU A 600 3.71 -10.42 5.44
C LEU A 600 2.27 -9.92 5.40
N GLY A 601 1.36 -10.53 6.17
CA GLY A 601 0.02 -9.98 6.38
C GLY A 601 -0.02 -8.92 7.48
N SER A 602 -1.22 -8.45 7.83
CA SER A 602 -1.50 -7.53 8.92
C SER A 602 -2.47 -8.15 9.94
N SER A 603 -2.13 -8.06 11.22
CA SER A 603 -3.02 -8.47 12.32
C SER A 603 -3.34 -7.27 13.19
N VAL A 604 -4.62 -7.02 13.42
CA VAL A 604 -5.07 -5.91 14.26
C VAL A 604 -5.89 -6.50 15.39
N LEU A 605 -5.51 -6.21 16.63
CA LEU A 605 -6.11 -6.81 17.83
C LEU A 605 -7.64 -6.79 17.84
N TRP A 606 -8.24 -5.71 17.33
CA TRP A 606 -9.69 -5.55 17.22
C TRP A 606 -10.39 -6.65 16.39
N PHE A 607 -9.68 -7.27 15.45
CA PHE A 607 -10.24 -8.22 14.49
C PHE A 607 -9.80 -9.67 14.72
N GLU A 608 -8.90 -9.91 15.68
CA GLU A 608 -8.37 -11.25 15.99
C GLU A 608 -9.31 -11.98 16.96
N ASN A 609 -10.50 -12.31 16.46
CA ASN A 609 -11.53 -13.09 17.14
C ASN A 609 -11.90 -14.32 16.32
N ASP A 610 -12.45 -15.35 16.97
CA ASP A 610 -13.05 -16.49 16.29
C ASP A 610 -14.41 -16.14 15.64
N ALA A 611 -15.05 -17.13 15.01
CA ALA A 611 -16.33 -16.95 14.32
C ALA A 611 -17.49 -16.55 15.26
N ASP A 612 -17.37 -16.81 16.56
CA ASP A 612 -18.35 -16.43 17.59
C ASP A 612 -18.04 -15.07 18.22
N GLY A 613 -16.96 -14.39 17.78
CA GLY A 613 -16.53 -13.09 18.27
C GLY A 613 -15.72 -13.15 19.57
N VAL A 614 -15.18 -14.32 19.92
CA VAL A 614 -14.32 -14.49 21.10
C VAL A 614 -12.87 -14.16 20.74
N PRO A 615 -12.15 -13.32 21.51
CA PRO A 615 -10.75 -12.99 21.22
C PRO A 615 -9.85 -14.23 21.17
N LEU A 616 -9.06 -14.35 20.10
CA LEU A 616 -8.17 -15.47 19.88
C LEU A 616 -7.05 -15.52 20.93
N PRO A 617 -6.68 -16.70 21.45
CA PRO A 617 -5.48 -16.86 22.26
C PRO A 617 -4.23 -16.38 21.50
N PRO A 618 -3.24 -15.74 22.17
CA PRO A 618 -2.05 -15.20 21.48
C PRO A 618 -1.30 -16.20 20.61
N ALA A 619 -1.28 -17.47 21.01
CA ALA A 619 -0.60 -18.55 20.28
C ALA A 619 -1.27 -18.92 18.94
N GLU A 620 -2.54 -18.57 18.74
CA GLU A 620 -3.31 -18.87 17.53
C GLU A 620 -3.23 -17.77 16.47
N TRP A 621 -2.62 -16.63 16.80
CA TRP A 621 -2.39 -15.55 15.84
C TRP A 621 -1.42 -15.97 14.74
N ARG A 622 -1.59 -15.38 13.56
CA ARG A 622 -0.71 -15.66 12.41
C ARG A 622 0.72 -15.19 12.68
N ALA A 623 1.71 -16.04 12.38
CA ALA A 623 3.12 -15.71 12.61
C ALA A 623 3.69 -14.72 11.58
N ARG A 624 3.33 -14.86 10.29
CA ARG A 624 3.85 -14.03 9.19
C ARG A 624 3.10 -12.71 9.04
N THR A 625 2.97 -11.96 10.12
CA THR A 625 2.25 -10.68 10.13
C THR A 625 3.01 -9.54 10.79
N MET A 626 2.61 -8.33 10.41
CA MET A 626 2.80 -7.12 11.18
C MET A 626 1.56 -6.92 12.07
N ALA A 627 1.74 -7.04 13.38
CA ALA A 627 0.67 -6.98 14.36
C ALA A 627 0.63 -5.63 15.08
N SER A 628 -0.56 -5.07 15.28
CA SER A 628 -0.78 -3.84 16.03
C SER A 628 -2.04 -3.92 16.89
N VAL A 629 -2.14 -3.03 17.88
CA VAL A 629 -3.38 -2.87 18.64
C VAL A 629 -4.41 -2.21 17.75
N THR A 630 -4.00 -1.14 17.06
CA THR A 630 -4.86 -0.31 16.21
C THR A 630 -4.21 0.06 14.88
N THR A 631 -4.97 0.73 14.02
CA THR A 631 -4.49 1.38 12.78
C THR A 631 -4.83 2.87 12.84
N HIS A 632 -4.45 3.63 11.81
CA HIS A 632 -4.82 5.04 11.71
C HIS A 632 -6.32 5.28 11.45
N ASP A 633 -7.06 4.25 11.01
CA ASP A 633 -8.51 4.28 10.75
C ASP A 633 -9.36 3.88 11.96
N LEU A 634 -8.72 3.40 13.02
CA LEU A 634 -9.35 2.80 14.18
C LEU A 634 -9.06 3.64 15.43
N PRO A 635 -9.92 3.57 16.46
CA PRO A 635 -9.64 4.22 17.74
C PRO A 635 -8.30 3.74 18.30
N THR A 636 -7.58 4.63 18.97
CA THR A 636 -6.47 4.28 19.85
C THR A 636 -6.94 3.31 20.94
N ALA A 637 -6.01 2.65 21.64
CA ALA A 637 -6.33 1.77 22.75
C ALA A 637 -7.22 2.47 23.79
N ALA A 638 -6.85 3.69 24.19
CA ALA A 638 -7.66 4.50 25.11
C ALA A 638 -9.00 4.93 24.49
N GLY A 639 -9.01 5.32 23.20
CA GLY A 639 -10.24 5.66 22.48
C GLY A 639 -11.22 4.49 22.39
N PHE A 640 -10.75 3.26 22.21
CA PHE A 640 -11.57 2.07 22.21
C PHE A 640 -12.11 1.79 23.62
N LEU A 641 -11.24 1.76 24.63
CA LEU A 641 -11.62 1.48 26.02
C LEU A 641 -12.65 2.46 26.59
N LEU A 642 -12.70 3.68 26.07
CA LEU A 642 -13.61 4.76 26.48
C LEU A 642 -14.77 5.01 25.50
N GLY A 643 -14.93 4.18 24.46
CA GLY A 643 -16.07 4.26 23.55
C GLY A 643 -16.07 5.49 22.62
N GLU A 644 -14.90 6.09 22.39
CA GLU A 644 -14.76 7.33 21.61
C GLU A 644 -15.24 7.16 20.16
N HIS A 645 -14.95 6.02 19.55
CA HIS A 645 -15.41 5.67 18.21
C HIS A 645 -16.95 5.57 18.12
N ILE A 646 -17.64 5.11 19.18
CA ILE A 646 -19.11 5.07 19.24
C ILE A 646 -19.66 6.49 19.32
N ARG A 647 -19.11 7.32 20.22
CA ARG A 647 -19.49 8.73 20.36
C ARG A 647 -19.30 9.49 19.05
N ALA A 648 -18.10 9.41 18.46
CA ALA A 648 -17.74 10.11 17.24
C ALA A 648 -18.66 9.77 16.06
N ARG A 649 -19.02 8.48 15.91
CA ARG A 649 -19.95 8.01 14.87
C ARG A 649 -21.40 8.42 15.16
N ALA A 650 -21.85 8.33 16.41
CA ALA A 650 -23.20 8.69 16.82
C ALA A 650 -23.50 10.17 16.57
N GLU A 651 -22.58 11.07 16.96
CA GLU A 651 -22.69 12.51 16.74
C GLU A 651 -22.81 12.91 15.25
N ARG A 652 -22.36 12.02 14.35
CA ARG A 652 -22.32 12.24 12.90
C ARG A 652 -23.38 11.44 12.15
N GLY A 653 -24.24 10.69 12.85
CA GLY A 653 -25.27 9.87 12.22
C GLY A 653 -24.73 8.71 11.37
N LEU A 654 -23.55 8.19 11.72
CA LEU A 654 -22.87 7.11 10.97
C LEU A 654 -23.21 5.70 11.45
N LEU A 655 -24.03 5.56 12.50
CA LEU A 655 -24.48 4.27 13.02
C LEU A 655 -25.80 3.89 12.35
N ALA A 656 -25.92 2.68 11.78
CA ALA A 656 -27.20 2.21 11.24
C ALA A 656 -28.08 1.51 12.29
N ARG A 657 -27.52 1.16 13.46
CA ARG A 657 -28.30 0.69 14.62
C ARG A 657 -28.43 1.79 15.68
N PRO A 658 -29.43 1.68 16.59
CA PRO A 658 -29.57 2.63 17.69
C PRO A 658 -28.30 2.71 18.55
N VAL A 659 -27.94 3.93 18.98
CA VAL A 659 -26.74 4.20 19.80
C VAL A 659 -26.66 3.29 21.03
N ALA A 660 -27.80 3.04 21.69
CA ALA A 660 -27.86 2.17 22.86
C ALA A 660 -27.45 0.71 22.57
N ALA A 661 -27.78 0.19 21.37
CA ALA A 661 -27.40 -1.16 20.97
C ALA A 661 -25.90 -1.23 20.66
N GLU A 662 -25.37 -0.25 19.92
CA GLU A 662 -23.94 -0.15 19.61
C GLU A 662 -23.10 0.02 20.90
N THR A 663 -23.58 0.82 21.85
CA THR A 663 -22.93 1.02 23.15
C THR A 663 -22.93 -0.28 23.97
N ALA A 664 -24.03 -1.03 23.97
CA ALA A 664 -24.09 -2.31 24.69
C ALA A 664 -23.14 -3.36 24.10
N GLU A 665 -23.03 -3.45 22.78
CA GLU A 665 -22.10 -4.34 22.10
C GLU A 665 -20.65 -3.95 22.35
N TRP A 666 -20.32 -2.67 22.23
CA TRP A 666 -18.99 -2.16 22.57
C TRP A 666 -18.59 -2.50 24.02
N ARG A 667 -19.49 -2.29 25.01
CA ARG A 667 -19.22 -2.67 26.41
C ARG A 667 -18.90 -4.16 26.53
N ALA A 668 -19.68 -5.02 25.88
CA ALA A 668 -19.44 -6.45 25.90
C ALA A 668 -18.07 -6.81 25.29
N SER A 669 -17.70 -6.22 24.15
CA SER A 669 -16.39 -6.43 23.53
C SER A 669 -15.23 -5.91 24.38
N ARG A 670 -15.39 -4.73 24.99
CA ARG A 670 -14.41 -4.14 25.91
C ARG A 670 -14.19 -5.04 27.13
N ASP A 671 -15.27 -5.46 27.78
CA ASP A 671 -15.21 -6.27 28.99
C ASP A 671 -14.63 -7.68 28.69
N ALA A 672 -14.97 -8.26 27.53
CA ALA A 672 -14.37 -9.50 27.05
C ALA A 672 -12.86 -9.36 26.82
N LEU A 673 -12.40 -8.25 26.23
CA LEU A 673 -10.98 -7.98 26.05
C LEU A 673 -10.25 -7.83 27.39
N LEU A 674 -10.80 -7.06 28.33
CA LEU A 674 -10.22 -6.91 29.67
C LEU A 674 -10.13 -8.26 30.41
N ALA A 675 -11.17 -9.09 30.31
CA ALA A 675 -11.17 -10.44 30.85
C ALA A 675 -10.11 -11.32 30.16
N HIS A 676 -9.96 -11.22 28.84
CA HIS A 676 -8.96 -11.96 28.07
C HIS A 676 -7.52 -11.59 28.49
N LEU A 677 -7.24 -10.29 28.68
CA LEU A 677 -5.95 -9.82 29.19
C LEU A 677 -5.65 -10.36 30.60
N ARG A 678 -6.65 -10.37 31.49
CA ARG A 678 -6.53 -10.92 32.84
C ARG A 678 -6.29 -12.43 32.84
N ALA A 679 -7.01 -13.17 32.00
CA ALA A 679 -6.88 -14.62 31.88
C ALA A 679 -5.47 -15.04 31.46
N HIS A 680 -4.78 -14.20 30.68
CA HIS A 680 -3.39 -14.41 30.26
C HIS A 680 -2.35 -13.74 31.18
N GLY A 681 -2.78 -13.15 32.31
CA GLY A 681 -1.89 -12.50 33.27
C GLY A 681 -1.26 -11.19 32.77
N LEU A 682 -1.84 -10.58 31.73
CA LEU A 682 -1.32 -9.36 31.08
C LEU A 682 -1.88 -8.07 31.67
N LEU A 683 -2.96 -8.21 32.45
CA LEU A 683 -3.62 -7.17 33.22
C LEU A 683 -3.90 -7.70 34.63
N ALA A 684 -3.69 -6.87 35.65
CA ALA A 684 -3.93 -7.28 37.04
C ALA A 684 -5.44 -7.57 37.29
N PRO A 685 -5.76 -8.42 38.29
CA PRO A 685 -7.14 -8.61 38.73
C PRO A 685 -7.76 -7.27 39.14
N ALA A 686 -9.02 -7.05 38.77
CA ALA A 686 -9.74 -5.85 39.18
C ALA A 686 -9.92 -5.85 40.70
N SER A 687 -9.61 -4.72 41.35
CA SER A 687 -9.82 -4.56 42.80
C SER A 687 -11.29 -4.34 43.14
N GLU A 688 -12.04 -3.73 42.20
CA GLU A 688 -13.48 -3.51 42.26
C GLU A 688 -14.11 -3.79 40.89
N PRO A 689 -15.44 -4.05 40.80
CA PRO A 689 -16.12 -4.21 39.53
C PRO A 689 -16.09 -2.91 38.71
N GLU A 690 -15.50 -2.96 37.53
CA GLU A 690 -15.50 -1.86 36.56
C GLU A 690 -16.89 -1.76 35.90
N THR A 691 -17.85 -1.13 36.59
CA THR A 691 -19.22 -0.98 36.07
C THR A 691 -19.39 0.34 35.32
N GLY A 692 -19.85 0.30 34.07
CA GLY A 692 -20.22 1.48 33.28
C GLY A 692 -19.25 1.82 32.15
N ASP A 693 -19.38 3.03 31.60
CA ASP A 693 -18.57 3.53 30.46
C ASP A 693 -17.25 4.16 30.90
N GLU A 694 -17.18 4.60 32.14
CA GLU A 694 -16.03 5.31 32.69
C GLU A 694 -15.05 4.31 33.33
N LEU A 695 -13.84 4.26 32.77
CA LEU A 695 -12.70 3.56 33.36
C LEU A 695 -11.75 4.58 33.97
N ALA A 696 -11.18 4.26 35.13
CA ALA A 696 -10.16 5.11 35.75
C ALA A 696 -8.94 5.25 34.80
N PRO A 697 -8.29 6.43 34.71
CA PRO A 697 -7.16 6.64 33.81
C PRO A 697 -6.04 5.61 33.96
N GLU A 698 -5.77 5.17 35.20
CA GLU A 698 -4.75 4.16 35.49
C GLU A 698 -5.14 2.79 34.89
N VAL A 699 -6.42 2.42 34.97
CA VAL A 699 -6.93 1.18 34.36
C VAL A 699 -6.81 1.24 32.84
N VAL A 700 -7.15 2.39 32.24
CA VAL A 700 -7.03 2.60 30.78
C VAL A 700 -5.57 2.44 30.34
N GLN A 701 -4.64 3.08 31.05
CA GLN A 701 -3.21 2.99 30.75
C GLN A 701 -2.66 1.57 30.95
N GLU A 702 -3.03 0.89 32.04
CA GLU A 702 -2.62 -0.49 32.29
C GLU A 702 -3.17 -1.47 31.24
N ALA A 703 -4.43 -1.30 30.84
CA ALA A 703 -5.05 -2.10 29.80
C ALA A 703 -4.41 -1.85 28.44
N ALA A 704 -4.10 -0.60 28.07
CA ALA A 704 -3.38 -0.28 26.83
C ALA A 704 -1.99 -0.95 26.79
N VAL A 705 -1.22 -0.88 27.88
CA VAL A 705 0.06 -1.62 27.98
C VAL A 705 -0.17 -3.14 27.93
N GLY A 706 -1.23 -3.65 28.57
CA GLY A 706 -1.63 -5.05 28.52
C GLY A 706 -1.93 -5.53 27.10
N MET A 707 -2.59 -4.72 26.27
CA MET A 707 -2.82 -5.01 24.85
C MET A 707 -1.50 -5.16 24.08
N HIS A 708 -0.49 -4.33 24.35
CA HIS A 708 0.82 -4.50 23.73
C HIS A 708 1.58 -5.73 24.27
N ARG A 709 1.43 -6.08 25.55
CA ARG A 709 1.96 -7.35 26.09
C ARG A 709 1.31 -8.56 25.40
N LEU A 710 0.01 -8.48 25.06
CA LEU A 710 -0.68 -9.51 24.28
C LEU A 710 0.02 -9.69 22.93
N LEU A 711 0.30 -8.60 22.19
CA LEU A 711 1.01 -8.68 20.91
C LEU A 711 2.40 -9.31 21.07
N VAL A 712 3.13 -8.97 22.14
CA VAL A 712 4.44 -9.57 22.44
C VAL A 712 4.32 -11.08 22.65
N ALA A 713 3.23 -11.56 23.24
CA ALA A 713 2.95 -12.98 23.44
C ALA A 713 2.50 -13.73 22.17
N THR A 714 2.19 -13.04 21.07
CA THR A 714 1.84 -13.68 19.78
C THR A 714 3.09 -14.16 19.04
N PRO A 715 2.97 -15.03 18.01
CA PRO A 715 4.08 -15.36 17.12
C PRO A 715 4.33 -14.32 16.01
N ALA A 716 3.67 -13.15 16.04
CA ALA A 716 3.79 -12.15 14.98
C ALA A 716 5.24 -11.72 14.71
N ARG A 717 5.57 -11.57 13.43
CA ARG A 717 6.91 -11.24 12.92
C ARG A 717 7.34 -9.84 13.35
N ILE A 718 6.43 -8.88 13.25
CA ILE A 718 6.66 -7.46 13.53
C ILE A 718 5.55 -6.98 14.46
N ILE A 719 5.89 -6.31 15.55
CA ILE A 719 4.92 -5.65 16.43
C ILE A 719 5.03 -4.14 16.25
N LEU A 720 3.89 -3.46 16.09
CA LEU A 720 3.82 -2.01 16.01
C LEU A 720 3.03 -1.43 17.17
N ALA A 721 3.48 -0.25 17.62
CA ALA A 721 2.73 0.61 18.54
C ALA A 721 2.50 1.98 17.91
N ALA A 722 1.33 2.57 18.15
CA ALA A 722 1.07 3.96 17.84
C ALA A 722 1.53 4.85 19.01
N PRO A 723 2.15 6.02 18.77
CA PRO A 723 2.52 6.94 19.84
C PRO A 723 1.36 7.30 20.77
N GLY A 724 0.15 7.47 20.22
CA GLY A 724 -1.06 7.77 20.99
C GLY A 724 -1.43 6.71 22.03
N ASP A 725 -1.17 5.42 21.74
CA ASP A 725 -1.43 4.34 22.70
C ASP A 725 -0.50 4.41 23.92
N ALA A 726 0.69 4.99 23.76
CA ALA A 726 1.65 5.15 24.85
C ALA A 726 1.24 6.27 25.82
N VAL A 727 0.66 7.36 25.30
CA VAL A 727 0.35 8.58 26.07
C VAL A 727 -1.15 8.73 26.39
N GLY A 728 -1.97 7.75 26.02
CA GLY A 728 -3.40 7.75 26.33
C GLY A 728 -4.24 8.68 25.46
N ASP A 729 -3.78 8.97 24.24
CA ASP A 729 -4.59 9.73 23.27
C ASP A 729 -5.91 9.00 23.04
N ARG A 730 -7.01 9.72 23.00
CA ARG A 730 -8.35 9.17 22.78
C ARG A 730 -8.78 9.25 21.33
N HIS A 731 -8.17 10.14 20.55
CA HIS A 731 -8.66 10.49 19.22
C HIS A 731 -8.07 9.56 18.17
N GLN A 732 -8.91 9.14 17.22
CA GLN A 732 -8.45 8.43 16.04
C GLN A 732 -7.96 9.40 14.97
N PRO A 733 -6.82 9.15 14.30
CA PRO A 733 -6.31 10.04 13.26
C PRO A 733 -7.27 10.23 12.09
N ASN A 734 -8.01 9.17 11.71
CA ASN A 734 -9.00 9.17 10.66
C ASN A 734 -10.28 8.46 11.12
N LEU A 735 -11.43 9.02 10.78
CA LEU A 735 -12.74 8.40 10.88
C LEU A 735 -13.24 8.08 9.46
N PRO A 736 -13.17 6.82 9.00
CA PRO A 736 -13.60 6.42 7.67
C PRO A 736 -15.01 6.92 7.33
N SER A 737 -15.26 7.16 6.03
CA SER A 737 -16.53 7.70 5.50
C SER A 737 -16.86 9.13 5.95
N THR A 738 -15.88 9.90 6.43
CA THR A 738 -16.03 11.33 6.70
C THR A 738 -15.01 12.15 5.93
N VAL A 739 -15.38 13.38 5.56
CA VAL A 739 -14.48 14.35 4.90
C VAL A 739 -14.30 15.55 5.81
N ASP A 740 -15.35 16.37 5.96
CA ASP A 740 -15.31 17.60 6.75
C ASP A 740 -15.97 17.46 8.14
N SER A 741 -16.73 16.39 8.37
CA SER A 741 -17.46 16.20 9.64
C SER A 741 -16.57 15.73 10.78
N TYR A 742 -15.39 15.17 10.50
CA TYR A 742 -14.34 14.83 11.46
C TYR A 742 -13.02 15.45 10.99
N PRO A 743 -12.13 15.92 11.89
CA PRO A 743 -10.86 16.54 11.52
C PRO A 743 -9.80 15.50 11.08
N ASN A 744 -10.15 14.67 10.09
CA ASN A 744 -9.30 13.60 9.59
C ASN A 744 -7.92 14.12 9.21
N TRP A 745 -6.89 13.40 9.64
CA TRP A 745 -5.49 13.68 9.34
C TRP A 745 -5.00 15.03 9.87
N ARG A 746 -5.76 15.73 10.74
CA ARG A 746 -5.41 17.06 11.25
C ARG A 746 -5.21 17.09 12.76
N LEU A 747 -5.35 15.94 13.41
CA LEU A 747 -5.15 15.79 14.84
C LEU A 747 -3.66 15.59 15.14
N PRO A 748 -3.07 16.39 16.04
CA PRO A 748 -1.77 16.07 16.62
C PRO A 748 -1.91 14.92 17.63
N VAL A 749 -0.80 14.29 18.00
CA VAL A 749 -0.79 13.34 19.12
C VAL A 749 -1.05 14.08 20.44
N ARG A 750 -1.96 13.56 21.25
CA ARG A 750 -2.35 14.13 22.56
C ARG A 750 -2.17 13.16 23.70
N ASP A 751 -2.02 13.68 24.91
CA ASP A 751 -2.10 12.89 26.13
C ASP A 751 -3.56 12.67 26.57
N SER A 752 -3.73 11.95 27.68
CA SER A 752 -5.05 11.63 28.27
C SER A 752 -5.87 12.86 28.68
N ASP A 753 -5.22 14.01 28.90
CA ASP A 753 -5.88 15.28 29.23
C ASP A 753 -6.23 16.09 27.97
N GLY A 754 -5.92 15.56 26.79
CA GLY A 754 -6.15 16.22 25.51
C GLY A 754 -5.11 17.28 25.16
N ARG A 755 -4.01 17.38 25.90
CA ARG A 755 -2.92 18.31 25.59
C ARG A 755 -2.04 17.69 24.51
N GLN A 756 -1.64 18.49 23.52
CA GLN A 756 -0.70 18.04 22.51
C GLN A 756 0.64 17.64 23.14
N VAL A 757 1.19 16.51 22.70
CA VAL A 757 2.50 16.00 23.10
C VAL A 757 3.50 16.26 21.98
N THR A 758 4.57 16.98 22.29
CA THR A 758 5.68 17.20 21.35
C THR A 758 6.56 15.96 21.22
N LEU A 759 7.38 15.90 20.16
CA LEU A 759 8.31 14.79 19.95
C LEU A 759 9.31 14.66 21.13
N GLU A 760 9.82 15.77 21.64
CA GLU A 760 10.74 15.79 22.78
C GLU A 760 10.07 15.27 24.06
N GLU A 761 8.82 15.69 24.32
CA GLU A 761 8.05 15.18 25.46
C GLU A 761 7.74 13.69 25.32
N LEU A 762 7.36 13.23 24.11
CA LEU A 762 7.12 11.81 23.85
C LEU A 762 8.37 10.97 24.15
N MET A 763 9.55 11.41 23.71
CA MET A 763 10.81 10.68 23.95
C MET A 763 11.24 10.67 25.42
N ALA A 764 10.73 11.59 26.24
CA ALA A 764 11.03 11.71 27.67
C ALA A 764 9.93 11.14 28.59
N ASP A 765 8.77 10.77 28.06
CA ASP A 765 7.61 10.33 28.84
C ASP A 765 7.84 8.94 29.45
N GLU A 766 7.59 8.80 30.76
CA GLU A 766 7.76 7.54 31.48
C GLU A 766 6.82 6.43 30.98
N ARG A 767 5.63 6.78 30.49
CA ARG A 767 4.67 5.83 29.90
C ARG A 767 5.19 5.29 28.58
N VAL A 768 5.84 6.14 27.79
CA VAL A 768 6.52 5.74 26.55
C VAL A 768 7.69 4.81 26.87
N ALA A 769 8.56 5.17 27.82
CA ALA A 769 9.68 4.33 28.24
C ALA A 769 9.20 2.95 28.74
N ARG A 770 8.10 2.91 29.48
CA ARG A 770 7.47 1.67 29.95
C ARG A 770 6.95 0.80 28.80
N LEU A 771 6.27 1.40 27.82
CA LEU A 771 5.77 0.67 26.65
C LEU A 771 6.93 0.14 25.79
N VAL A 772 7.96 0.95 25.58
CA VAL A 772 9.19 0.56 24.88
C VAL A 772 9.85 -0.66 25.55
N ALA A 773 9.92 -0.69 26.88
CA ALA A 773 10.48 -1.83 27.61
C ALA A 773 9.72 -3.15 27.33
N VAL A 774 8.38 -3.07 27.25
CA VAL A 774 7.52 -4.21 26.85
C VAL A 774 7.79 -4.63 25.41
N LEU A 775 7.78 -3.70 24.46
CA LEU A 775 7.95 -4.02 23.04
C LEU A 775 9.35 -4.60 22.74
N ALA A 776 10.38 -4.12 23.42
CA ALA A 776 11.74 -4.63 23.30
C ALA A 776 11.88 -6.11 23.74
N GLU A 777 10.92 -6.67 24.49
CA GLU A 777 10.87 -8.11 24.78
C GLU A 777 10.64 -8.95 23.53
N ALA A 778 9.89 -8.46 22.55
CA ALA A 778 9.59 -9.20 21.32
C ALA A 778 10.87 -9.55 20.55
N ALA A 779 11.82 -8.62 20.47
CA ALA A 779 13.10 -8.82 19.80
C ALA A 779 14.04 -9.81 20.54
N ARG A 780 13.75 -10.15 21.81
CA ARG A 780 14.51 -11.13 22.60
C ARG A 780 13.98 -12.56 22.46
N GLN A 781 12.80 -12.75 21.89
CA GLN A 781 12.18 -14.05 21.72
C GLN A 781 12.56 -14.67 20.38
N PRO A 782 12.97 -15.95 20.32
CA PRO A 782 13.21 -16.64 19.05
C PRO A 782 11.91 -16.69 18.24
N ALA A 783 12.02 -16.67 16.90
CA ALA A 783 10.84 -17.01 16.09
C ALA A 783 10.45 -18.46 16.35
N SER A 784 9.16 -18.69 16.54
CA SER A 784 8.60 -20.03 16.47
C SER A 784 8.61 -20.48 15.01
N GLU A 785 9.37 -21.53 14.69
CA GLU A 785 9.33 -22.20 13.38
C GLU A 785 8.09 -23.11 13.22
N SER A 786 7.23 -23.25 14.25
CA SER A 786 6.06 -24.14 14.20
C SER A 786 4.83 -23.43 13.62
N GLY A 787 4.88 -23.13 12.33
CA GLY A 787 3.75 -22.57 11.57
C GLY A 787 3.49 -23.29 10.25
N ALA A 788 3.91 -24.55 10.11
CA ALA A 788 3.41 -25.38 9.01
C ALA A 788 1.89 -25.56 9.24
N PRO A 789 1.04 -25.31 8.23
CA PRO A 789 -0.40 -25.47 8.39
C PRO A 789 -0.67 -26.92 8.79
N HIS A 790 -1.25 -27.11 9.96
CA HIS A 790 -1.82 -28.40 10.33
C HIS A 790 -3.07 -28.61 9.48
N GLY A 791 -2.88 -29.32 8.36
CA GLY A 791 -3.86 -30.22 7.72
C GLY A 791 -5.12 -29.60 7.15
#